data_AF-A0A2E8Z263-F1
#
_entry.id   AF-A0A2E8Z263-F1
#
_cell.length_a   1.000
_cell.length_b   1.000
_cell.length_c   1.000
_cell.angle_alpha   90.00
_cell.angle_beta   90.00
_cell.angle_gamma   90.00
#
_symmetry.space_group_name_H-M   'P 1'
#
loop_
_entity.id
_entity.type
_entity.pdbx_description
1 polymer ?
#
loop_
_entity_poly.entity_id
_entity_poly.type
_entity_poly.pdbx_seq_one_letter_code
_entity_poly.pdbx_strand_id
1 'polypeptide(L)'
;MSDSSRRVAVIGSGVSGLVAAYVASRTARVTLLEADTRLGGHADTHTVPGTGRDGSDVELGIDTGFIVHNPRTYPVMLRLFAELGVATQPSEMSMSIRDDESGLEWAGALGRRGLFPTSRNLRTPRYLAMLAEIPRFHRRAKALVDGNDPRDPDGRNDETTLRAFLEQGGFSDYFVRHFMEPLVACVWSCDPAVSLDYPARYLFTFLEHHGMLGIFGSPQWRTVSGGSRSYVDAVAGALIASGGTVRTGTKVTSVLETPDGVEVTDGNGRTTTYDAVVVATHPSHALSMLAEPTPLQRELLGAMPYTPSTALLHTDTGLLPSSENAYASWNFRRPAAGEESGPVLVTYDLTRLQRLDTDTHYLVTLGGEHLVDPSTVIARREYEHPQYNPTSVAAQARLAQIDSDRLAFAGAYHGWGFHEDGARSGLAAAERLGLTWPERRHRRTPQVPTGVFETEISHTRRKPWKRRFTLRSHTWVVDVDDLPDHGVLGRFEARDHLGDPDTSIRANVVAFLGLHGVEVGSGKIFMAAQPRALGYCFNPISVFWCHDESGELAATVVEVHNTYGDRHAYLVPAADQDDQGRARTDKAMYVSPFHGTDGHYTMTVPVPTNDRLTIVVELHPSEGDARFSASLTGRRDPDSPVRPWRAAPAALRGSLLIRAHGIWLWLRRLPVRPRPTHHQEGVR
;
A
#
# COMPACT_ATOMS: atom_id res chain seq x y z
N MET A 1 -42.55 3.20 -15.59
CA MET A 1 -41.12 2.94 -15.84
C MET A 1 -40.74 1.81 -14.89
N SER A 2 -40.66 0.58 -15.39
CA SER A 2 -40.47 -0.60 -14.54
C SER A 2 -39.08 -0.61 -13.93
N ASP A 3 -39.05 -0.68 -12.62
CA ASP A 3 -37.90 -0.96 -11.76
C ASP A 3 -37.40 -2.39 -12.04
N SER A 4 -36.47 -2.56 -12.99
CA SER A 4 -35.80 -3.86 -13.22
C SER A 4 -34.30 -3.69 -13.07
N SER A 5 -33.85 -3.30 -11.88
CA SER A 5 -32.44 -3.47 -11.51
C SER A 5 -32.09 -4.97 -11.62
N ARG A 6 -31.05 -5.28 -12.40
CA ARG A 6 -30.55 -6.66 -12.60
C ARG A 6 -30.27 -7.29 -11.24
N ARG A 7 -30.74 -8.52 -11.02
CA ARG A 7 -30.57 -9.29 -9.78
C ARG A 7 -29.40 -10.26 -9.92
N VAL A 8 -28.41 -10.12 -9.05
CA VAL A 8 -27.21 -10.96 -9.07
C VAL A 8 -27.07 -11.70 -7.74
N ALA A 9 -26.79 -13.00 -7.78
CA ALA A 9 -26.35 -13.73 -6.59
C ALA A 9 -24.83 -13.89 -6.59
N VAL A 10 -24.22 -13.79 -5.42
CA VAL A 10 -22.82 -14.16 -5.21
C VAL A 10 -22.79 -15.24 -4.12
N ILE A 11 -22.22 -16.39 -4.44
CA ILE A 11 -22.20 -17.56 -3.58
C ILE A 11 -20.80 -17.71 -3.00
N GLY A 12 -20.68 -17.66 -1.67
CA GLY A 12 -19.42 -17.61 -0.95
C GLY A 12 -19.00 -16.17 -0.65
N SER A 13 -18.59 -15.91 0.59
CA SER A 13 -18.18 -14.60 1.09
C SER A 13 -16.70 -14.51 1.46
N GLY A 14 -15.86 -15.38 0.88
CA GLY A 14 -14.42 -15.15 0.81
C GLY A 14 -14.10 -13.87 0.03
N VAL A 15 -12.82 -13.49 -0.02
CA VAL A 15 -12.39 -12.26 -0.72
C VAL A 15 -12.90 -12.14 -2.16
N SER A 16 -12.94 -13.24 -2.91
CA SER A 16 -13.49 -13.28 -4.28
C SER A 16 -14.97 -12.89 -4.32
N GLY A 17 -15.76 -13.45 -3.41
CA GLY A 17 -17.19 -13.15 -3.33
C GLY A 17 -17.46 -11.73 -2.82
N LEU A 18 -16.69 -11.27 -1.83
CA LEU A 18 -16.81 -9.91 -1.31
C LEU A 18 -16.49 -8.86 -2.39
N VAL A 19 -15.42 -9.05 -3.15
CA VAL A 19 -15.05 -8.15 -4.26
C VAL A 19 -16.09 -8.23 -5.38
N ALA A 20 -16.49 -9.43 -5.80
CA ALA A 20 -17.54 -9.60 -6.81
C ALA A 20 -18.85 -8.92 -6.40
N ALA A 21 -19.28 -9.10 -5.15
CA ALA A 21 -20.49 -8.49 -4.61
C ALA A 21 -20.40 -6.97 -4.53
N TYR A 22 -19.26 -6.43 -4.08
CA TYR A 22 -19.01 -4.99 -4.00
C TYR A 22 -18.99 -4.30 -5.37
N VAL A 23 -18.42 -4.97 -6.38
CA VAL A 23 -18.39 -4.50 -7.76
C VAL A 23 -19.79 -4.58 -8.37
N ALA A 24 -20.45 -5.74 -8.24
CA ALA A 24 -21.79 -5.97 -8.74
C ALA A 24 -22.81 -4.97 -8.16
N SER A 25 -22.68 -4.59 -6.89
CA SER A 25 -23.62 -3.68 -6.23
C SER A 25 -23.61 -2.26 -6.78
N ARG A 26 -22.63 -1.91 -7.63
CA ARG A 26 -22.55 -0.61 -8.30
C ARG A 26 -23.62 -0.42 -9.37
N THR A 27 -24.10 -1.51 -9.98
CA THR A 27 -25.03 -1.46 -11.11
C THR A 27 -26.18 -2.47 -11.00
N ALA A 28 -26.16 -3.37 -10.02
CA ALA A 28 -27.13 -4.44 -9.85
C ALA A 28 -27.55 -4.60 -8.38
N ARG A 29 -28.71 -5.23 -8.16
CA ARG A 29 -29.17 -5.63 -6.83
C ARG A 29 -28.58 -6.99 -6.46
N VAL A 30 -27.68 -7.00 -5.50
CA VAL A 30 -26.88 -8.18 -5.14
C VAL A 30 -27.45 -8.92 -3.94
N THR A 31 -27.46 -10.26 -3.99
CA THR A 31 -27.62 -11.13 -2.82
C THR A 31 -26.33 -11.93 -2.59
N LEU A 32 -25.64 -11.66 -1.49
CA LEU A 32 -24.47 -12.44 -1.05
C LEU A 32 -24.96 -13.59 -0.15
N LEU A 33 -24.62 -14.82 -0.52
CA LEU A 33 -25.01 -16.06 0.16
C LEU A 33 -23.76 -16.70 0.76
N GLU A 34 -23.74 -16.89 2.07
CA GLU A 34 -22.64 -17.54 2.80
C GLU A 34 -23.18 -18.74 3.59
N ALA A 35 -22.47 -19.86 3.51
CA ALA A 35 -22.82 -21.09 4.21
C ALA A 35 -22.53 -20.99 5.71
N ASP A 36 -21.44 -20.33 6.10
CA ASP A 36 -21.09 -20.09 7.49
C ASP A 36 -21.93 -18.94 8.10
N THR A 37 -21.94 -18.85 9.42
CA THR A 37 -22.52 -17.77 10.22
C THR A 37 -21.71 -16.46 10.14
N ARG A 38 -20.50 -16.51 9.57
CA ARG A 38 -19.54 -15.40 9.47
C ARG A 38 -19.13 -15.15 8.02
N LEU A 39 -18.93 -13.88 7.67
CA LEU A 39 -18.36 -13.49 6.37
C LEU A 39 -16.82 -13.52 6.39
N GLY A 40 -16.21 -13.60 5.20
CA GLY A 40 -14.77 -13.39 5.00
C GLY A 40 -13.99 -14.65 4.67
N GLY A 41 -14.51 -15.84 5.02
CA GLY A 41 -13.81 -17.11 4.82
C GLY A 41 -12.42 -17.08 5.48
N HIS A 42 -11.36 -17.19 4.67
CA HIS A 42 -9.96 -17.09 5.11
C HIS A 42 -9.56 -15.71 5.69
N ALA A 43 -10.32 -14.64 5.45
CA ALA A 43 -10.20 -13.43 6.28
C ALA A 43 -10.88 -13.71 7.63
N ASP A 44 -10.10 -14.14 8.62
CA ASP A 44 -10.57 -14.66 9.91
C ASP A 44 -9.86 -13.97 11.07
N THR A 45 -10.56 -13.02 11.71
CA THR A 45 -10.07 -12.27 12.86
C THR A 45 -10.69 -12.80 14.15
N HIS A 46 -9.83 -13.17 15.11
CA HIS A 46 -10.24 -13.56 16.47
C HIS A 46 -10.17 -12.35 17.39
N THR A 47 -11.22 -12.14 18.17
CA THR A 47 -11.24 -11.14 19.23
C THR A 47 -10.68 -11.77 20.51
N VAL A 48 -9.56 -11.27 21.01
CA VAL A 48 -8.88 -11.80 22.19
C VAL A 48 -8.68 -10.68 23.23
N PRO A 49 -9.17 -10.84 24.48
CA PRO A 49 -8.84 -9.90 25.54
C PRO A 49 -7.35 -10.05 25.91
N GLY A 50 -6.65 -8.94 26.07
CA GLY A 50 -5.24 -8.91 26.42
C GLY A 50 -4.86 -7.68 27.21
N THR A 51 -3.57 -7.58 27.51
CA THR A 51 -2.98 -6.42 28.20
C THR A 51 -2.06 -5.68 27.23
N GLY A 52 -2.30 -4.37 27.10
CA GLY A 52 -1.51 -3.44 26.33
C GLY A 52 -0.10 -3.30 26.90
N ARG A 53 0.86 -2.81 26.10
CA ARG A 53 2.23 -2.57 26.60
C ARG A 53 2.27 -1.50 27.70
N ASP A 54 1.26 -0.63 27.76
CA ASP A 54 1.07 0.36 28.81
C ASP A 54 0.34 -0.18 30.06
N GLY A 55 -0.01 -1.47 30.06
CA GLY A 55 -0.74 -2.13 31.14
C GLY A 55 -2.26 -1.95 31.09
N SER A 56 -2.81 -1.32 30.05
CA SER A 56 -4.26 -1.19 29.88
C SER A 56 -4.92 -2.49 29.42
N ASP A 57 -6.19 -2.69 29.75
CA ASP A 57 -6.98 -3.77 29.16
C ASP A 57 -7.30 -3.41 27.71
N VAL A 58 -6.92 -4.27 26.77
CA VAL A 58 -7.11 -4.07 25.33
C VAL A 58 -7.82 -5.27 24.72
N GLU A 59 -8.65 -5.00 23.72
CA GLU A 59 -9.24 -6.04 22.88
C GLU A 59 -8.44 -6.14 21.58
N LEU A 60 -7.77 -7.28 21.36
CA LEU A 60 -6.93 -7.50 20.20
C LEU A 60 -7.73 -8.21 19.09
N GLY A 61 -7.71 -7.66 17.89
CA GLY A 61 -8.13 -8.36 16.67
C GLY A 61 -6.93 -9.08 16.06
N ILE A 62 -6.96 -10.41 16.07
CA ILE A 62 -5.84 -11.26 15.63
C ILE A 62 -6.26 -12.08 14.41
N ASP A 63 -5.68 -11.79 13.25
CA ASP A 63 -5.91 -12.58 12.02
C ASP A 63 -5.13 -13.89 12.02
N THR A 64 -5.77 -15.00 11.66
CA THR A 64 -5.12 -16.32 11.52
C THR A 64 -5.10 -16.88 10.10
N GLY A 65 -5.77 -16.21 9.15
CA GLY A 65 -5.77 -16.60 7.73
C GLY A 65 -5.11 -15.53 6.86
N PHE A 66 -5.90 -14.59 6.32
CA PHE A 66 -5.34 -13.43 5.63
C PHE A 66 -4.76 -12.42 6.61
N ILE A 67 -3.42 -12.29 6.63
CA ILE A 67 -2.70 -11.46 7.60
C ILE A 67 -2.03 -10.24 6.95
N VAL A 68 -1.39 -10.42 5.78
CA VAL A 68 -0.50 -9.40 5.18
C VAL A 68 -0.78 -9.14 3.71
N HIS A 69 -0.44 -7.93 3.26
CA HIS A 69 -0.49 -7.47 1.87
C HIS A 69 0.64 -6.47 1.60
N ASN A 70 0.86 -6.07 0.35
CA ASN A 70 1.81 -5.03 0.00
C ASN A 70 1.39 -4.22 -1.24
N PRO A 71 1.90 -2.98 -1.41
CA PRO A 71 1.49 -2.11 -2.52
C PRO A 71 1.82 -2.60 -3.92
N ARG A 72 2.82 -3.48 -4.06
CA ARG A 72 3.26 -3.98 -5.37
C ARG A 72 2.34 -5.04 -5.94
N THR A 73 1.83 -5.92 -5.08
CA THR A 73 1.15 -7.16 -5.49
C THR A 73 -0.33 -7.21 -5.12
N TYR A 74 -0.89 -6.16 -4.50
CA TYR A 74 -2.30 -6.11 -4.06
C TYR A 74 -3.10 -4.90 -4.60
N PRO A 75 -3.04 -4.58 -5.91
CA PRO A 75 -3.69 -3.38 -6.44
C PRO A 75 -5.23 -3.36 -6.31
N VAL A 76 -5.91 -4.49 -6.52
CA VAL A 76 -7.37 -4.60 -6.41
C VAL A 76 -7.81 -4.41 -4.96
N MET A 77 -7.14 -5.09 -4.03
CA MET A 77 -7.40 -4.94 -2.60
C MET A 77 -7.12 -3.52 -2.10
N LEU A 78 -6.03 -2.89 -2.54
CA LEU A 78 -5.72 -1.51 -2.15
C LEU A 78 -6.74 -0.50 -2.68
N ARG A 79 -7.23 -0.68 -3.91
CA ARG A 79 -8.34 0.13 -4.44
C ARG A 79 -9.58 -0.03 -3.57
N LEU A 80 -9.93 -1.27 -3.21
CA LEU A 80 -11.08 -1.56 -2.35
C LEU A 80 -10.93 -0.89 -0.98
N PHE A 81 -9.75 -1.02 -0.35
CA PHE A 81 -9.45 -0.42 0.95
C PHE A 81 -9.54 1.11 0.89
N ALA A 82 -9.00 1.73 -0.15
CA ALA A 82 -9.06 3.17 -0.35
C ALA A 82 -10.50 3.67 -0.54
N GLU A 83 -11.35 2.94 -1.26
CA GLU A 83 -12.76 3.32 -1.44
C GLU A 83 -13.59 3.15 -0.15
N LEU A 84 -13.25 2.16 0.67
CA LEU A 84 -13.96 1.84 1.91
C LEU A 84 -13.38 2.52 3.16
N GLY A 85 -12.24 3.20 3.05
CA GLY A 85 -11.56 3.82 4.19
C GLY A 85 -10.95 2.81 5.16
N VAL A 86 -10.52 1.64 4.67
CA VAL A 86 -9.91 0.59 5.50
C VAL A 86 -8.46 0.96 5.83
N ALA A 87 -8.18 1.13 7.12
CA ALA A 87 -6.84 1.47 7.60
C ALA A 87 -5.90 0.25 7.60
N THR A 88 -4.62 0.50 7.32
CA THR A 88 -3.57 -0.52 7.32
C THR A 88 -2.31 0.01 7.97
N GLN A 89 -1.48 -0.87 8.52
CA GLN A 89 -0.23 -0.54 9.21
C GLN A 89 0.95 -1.40 8.71
N PRO A 90 2.20 -0.96 8.88
CA PRO A 90 3.37 -1.75 8.50
C PRO A 90 3.43 -3.11 9.21
N SER A 91 3.81 -4.15 8.48
CA SER A 91 4.03 -5.52 8.98
C SER A 91 5.52 -5.84 9.04
N GLU A 92 5.93 -6.65 10.01
CA GLU A 92 7.22 -7.34 10.01
C GLU A 92 7.06 -8.68 9.26
N MET A 93 8.07 -9.17 8.52
CA MET A 93 7.94 -10.35 7.64
C MET A 93 9.21 -11.22 7.61
N SER A 94 9.97 -11.24 8.71
CA SER A 94 11.13 -12.10 8.87
C SER A 94 10.74 -13.58 8.90
N MET A 95 11.66 -14.42 8.41
CA MET A 95 11.55 -15.89 8.48
C MET A 95 12.76 -16.47 9.21
N SER A 96 12.50 -17.47 10.05
CA SER A 96 13.50 -18.30 10.71
C SER A 96 13.38 -19.77 10.30
N ILE A 97 14.51 -20.46 10.37
CA ILE A 97 14.62 -21.90 10.15
C ILE A 97 15.26 -22.49 11.41
N ARG A 98 14.61 -23.52 11.97
CA ARG A 98 15.12 -24.39 13.03
C ARG A 98 15.13 -25.84 12.54
N ASP A 99 16.25 -26.52 12.67
CA ASP A 99 16.39 -27.96 12.40
C ASP A 99 16.90 -28.64 13.66
N ASP A 100 16.03 -29.46 14.28
CA ASP A 100 16.32 -30.11 15.56
C ASP A 100 17.35 -31.23 15.45
N GLU A 101 17.49 -31.87 14.29
CA GLU A 101 18.49 -32.92 14.06
C GLU A 101 19.90 -32.33 14.00
N SER A 102 20.07 -31.25 13.24
CA SER A 102 21.39 -30.59 13.13
C SER A 102 21.65 -29.60 14.28
N GLY A 103 20.60 -29.16 14.98
CA GLY A 103 20.62 -28.06 15.95
C GLY A 103 20.94 -26.70 15.32
N LEU A 104 20.61 -26.53 14.03
CA LEU A 104 20.78 -25.26 13.31
C LEU A 104 19.56 -24.38 13.57
N GLU A 105 19.79 -23.12 13.92
CA GLU A 105 18.78 -22.07 13.94
C GLU A 105 19.35 -20.82 13.26
N TRP A 106 18.56 -20.15 12.40
CA TRP A 106 18.93 -18.86 11.82
C TRP A 106 17.72 -18.12 11.20
N ALA A 107 17.83 -16.79 11.09
CA ALA A 107 16.84 -15.91 10.47
C ALA A 107 17.54 -14.80 9.67
N GLY A 108 17.56 -14.92 8.34
CA GLY A 108 18.35 -14.04 7.47
C GLY A 108 17.96 -12.55 7.53
N ALA A 109 16.66 -12.27 7.61
CA ALA A 109 16.12 -10.90 7.57
C ALA A 109 16.39 -10.08 8.85
N LEU A 110 16.82 -10.71 9.94
CA LEU A 110 17.14 -10.04 11.22
C LEU A 110 18.62 -9.60 11.31
N GLY A 111 19.31 -9.58 10.17
CA GLY A 111 20.70 -9.14 10.07
C GLY A 111 21.66 -10.06 10.83
N ARG A 112 22.73 -9.47 11.40
CA ARG A 112 23.83 -10.25 12.02
C ARG A 112 23.36 -11.11 13.19
N ARG A 113 22.39 -10.65 13.99
CA ARG A 113 21.87 -11.39 15.14
C ARG A 113 21.06 -12.60 14.71
N GLY A 114 20.27 -12.48 13.65
CA GLY A 114 19.52 -13.62 13.11
C GLY A 114 20.35 -14.59 12.25
N LEU A 115 21.37 -14.10 11.52
CA LEU A 115 22.29 -14.98 10.78
C LEU A 115 23.20 -15.80 11.71
N PHE A 116 23.55 -15.26 12.88
CA PHE A 116 24.41 -15.94 13.85
C PHE A 116 23.78 -15.87 15.25
N PRO A 117 22.63 -16.52 15.46
CA PRO A 117 21.89 -16.42 16.71
C PRO A 117 22.61 -17.11 17.87
N THR A 118 23.56 -18.01 17.55
CA THR A 118 24.47 -18.63 18.51
C THR A 118 25.91 -18.66 17.98
N SER A 119 26.90 -18.84 18.86
CA SER A 119 28.29 -19.01 18.45
C SER A 119 28.55 -20.29 17.65
N ARG A 120 27.64 -21.27 17.71
CA ARG A 120 27.73 -22.54 16.96
C ARG A 120 27.69 -22.27 15.46
N ASN A 121 26.81 -21.37 15.01
CA ASN A 121 26.67 -21.00 13.60
C ASN A 121 28.01 -20.55 12.99
N LEU A 122 28.79 -19.74 13.71
CA LEU A 122 30.11 -19.26 13.26
C LEU A 122 31.16 -20.37 13.14
N ARG A 123 30.96 -21.50 13.82
CA ARG A 123 31.89 -22.63 13.83
C ARG A 123 31.44 -23.78 12.93
N THR A 124 30.32 -23.66 12.23
CA THR A 124 29.78 -24.70 11.35
C THR A 124 30.16 -24.42 9.90
N PRO A 125 31.17 -25.11 9.31
CA PRO A 125 31.68 -24.76 7.98
C PRO A 125 30.64 -24.95 6.87
N ARG A 126 29.80 -25.99 6.98
CA ARG A 126 28.71 -26.26 6.01
C ARG A 126 27.66 -25.15 6.01
N TYR A 127 27.36 -24.55 7.17
CA TYR A 127 26.46 -23.41 7.29
C TYR A 127 27.05 -22.16 6.62
N LEU A 128 28.33 -21.87 6.87
CA LEU A 128 29.01 -20.74 6.21
C LEU A 128 29.11 -20.93 4.69
N ALA A 129 29.34 -22.17 4.22
CA ALA A 129 29.33 -22.49 2.79
C ALA A 129 27.94 -22.24 2.18
N MET A 130 26.86 -22.68 2.85
CA MET A 130 25.48 -22.43 2.43
C MET A 130 25.18 -20.93 2.26
N LEU A 131 25.63 -20.08 3.18
CA LEU A 131 25.42 -18.63 3.07
C LEU A 131 26.07 -18.04 1.80
N ALA A 132 27.19 -18.61 1.34
CA ALA A 132 27.81 -18.22 0.07
C ALA A 132 27.05 -18.74 -1.16
N GLU A 133 26.22 -19.77 -1.01
CA GLU A 133 25.37 -20.29 -2.09
C GLU A 133 24.12 -19.43 -2.34
N ILE A 134 23.60 -18.72 -1.33
CA ILE A 134 22.37 -17.90 -1.43
C ILE A 134 22.46 -16.81 -2.53
N PRO A 135 23.51 -15.97 -2.61
CA PRO A 135 23.63 -14.99 -3.70
C PRO A 135 23.79 -15.63 -5.08
N ARG A 136 24.39 -16.83 -5.15
CA ARG A 136 24.49 -17.61 -6.38
C ARG A 136 23.12 -18.12 -6.82
N PHE A 137 22.31 -18.60 -5.88
CA PHE A 137 20.93 -19.01 -6.10
C PHE A 137 20.09 -17.86 -6.68
N HIS A 138 20.03 -16.71 -6.00
CA HIS A 138 19.22 -15.58 -6.47
C HIS A 138 19.58 -15.13 -7.89
N ARG A 139 20.88 -15.05 -8.20
CA ARG A 139 21.35 -14.68 -9.55
C ARG A 139 20.89 -15.67 -10.61
N ARG A 140 20.96 -16.97 -10.29
CA ARG A 140 20.62 -18.04 -11.22
C ARG A 140 19.11 -18.16 -11.41
N ALA A 141 18.34 -18.02 -10.33
CA ALA A 141 16.88 -18.02 -10.37
C ALA A 141 16.35 -16.81 -11.16
N LYS A 142 16.94 -15.62 -10.97
CA LYS A 142 16.61 -14.44 -11.76
C LYS A 142 16.90 -14.62 -13.26
N ALA A 143 18.05 -15.20 -13.61
CA ALA A 143 18.36 -15.50 -15.01
C ALA A 143 17.34 -16.45 -15.67
N LEU A 144 16.78 -17.41 -14.91
CA LEU A 144 15.73 -18.31 -15.39
C LEU A 144 14.41 -17.57 -15.65
N VAL A 145 14.05 -16.62 -14.80
CA VAL A 145 12.83 -15.79 -14.96
C VAL A 145 12.98 -14.81 -16.11
N ASP A 146 14.14 -14.16 -16.23
CA ASP A 146 14.44 -13.19 -17.29
C ASP A 146 14.59 -13.84 -18.69
N GLY A 147 14.48 -15.16 -18.80
CA GLY A 147 14.72 -15.90 -20.06
C GLY A 147 16.17 -15.84 -20.55
N ASN A 148 17.09 -15.45 -19.67
CA ASN A 148 18.51 -15.27 -19.95
C ASN A 148 19.37 -16.42 -19.42
N ASP A 149 18.78 -17.59 -19.15
CA ASP A 149 19.56 -18.76 -18.75
C ASP A 149 20.43 -19.19 -19.94
N PRO A 150 21.78 -19.14 -19.85
CA PRO A 150 22.67 -19.53 -20.93
C PRO A 150 22.50 -21.00 -21.37
N ARG A 151 21.73 -21.79 -20.61
CA ARG A 151 21.44 -23.21 -20.85
C ARG A 151 20.02 -23.47 -21.36
N ASP A 152 19.14 -22.46 -21.41
CA ASP A 152 17.82 -22.49 -22.07
C ASP A 152 17.69 -21.31 -23.05
N PRO A 153 18.49 -21.28 -24.14
CA PRO A 153 18.55 -20.15 -25.07
C PRO A 153 17.24 -19.91 -25.85
N ASP A 154 16.32 -20.88 -25.85
CA ASP A 154 15.01 -20.77 -26.53
C ASP A 154 13.87 -20.38 -25.57
N GLY A 155 14.12 -20.32 -24.25
CA GLY A 155 13.11 -19.99 -23.23
C GLY A 155 11.98 -21.00 -23.09
N ARG A 156 12.11 -22.20 -23.68
CA ARG A 156 10.99 -23.15 -23.89
C ARG A 156 10.76 -24.10 -22.72
N ASN A 157 11.64 -24.16 -21.72
CA ASN A 157 11.60 -25.25 -20.74
C ASN A 157 10.81 -24.90 -19.46
N ASP A 158 9.50 -24.62 -19.60
CA ASP A 158 8.56 -24.38 -18.48
C ASP A 158 8.37 -25.59 -17.54
N GLU A 159 8.85 -26.78 -17.93
CA GLU A 159 8.68 -28.04 -17.18
C GLU A 159 9.84 -28.35 -16.22
N THR A 160 10.88 -27.50 -16.14
CA THR A 160 12.01 -27.74 -15.24
C THR A 160 11.55 -27.70 -13.78
N THR A 161 11.69 -28.81 -13.06
CA THR A 161 11.38 -28.86 -11.63
C THR A 161 12.43 -28.13 -10.80
N LEU A 162 12.05 -27.69 -9.59
CA LEU A 162 12.99 -27.08 -8.66
C LEU A 162 14.17 -28.01 -8.34
N ARG A 163 13.92 -29.31 -8.19
CA ARG A 163 14.97 -30.33 -8.00
C ARG A 163 16.00 -30.30 -9.12
N ALA A 164 15.54 -30.39 -10.37
CA ALA A 164 16.42 -30.39 -11.54
C ALA A 164 17.21 -29.08 -11.63
N PHE A 165 16.58 -27.94 -11.35
CA PHE A 165 17.27 -26.64 -11.30
C PHE A 165 18.40 -26.61 -10.26
N LEU A 166 18.15 -27.15 -9.06
CA LEU A 166 19.12 -27.17 -7.97
C LEU A 166 20.31 -28.11 -8.26
N GLU A 167 20.03 -29.30 -8.80
CA GLU A 167 21.06 -30.26 -9.22
C GLU A 167 21.95 -29.69 -10.34
N GLN A 168 21.35 -29.11 -11.37
CA GLN A 168 22.08 -28.47 -12.48
C GLN A 168 22.88 -27.23 -12.03
N GLY A 169 22.44 -26.57 -10.97
CA GLY A 169 23.12 -25.44 -10.34
C GLY A 169 24.29 -25.87 -9.44
N GLY A 170 24.42 -27.17 -9.13
CA GLY A 170 25.42 -27.68 -8.20
C GLY A 170 25.27 -27.10 -6.79
N PHE A 171 24.01 -27.00 -6.31
CA PHE A 171 23.72 -26.61 -4.94
C PHE A 171 23.89 -27.81 -4.01
N SER A 172 24.44 -27.57 -2.81
CA SER A 172 24.70 -28.65 -1.86
C SER A 172 23.41 -29.17 -1.21
N ASP A 173 23.38 -30.45 -0.82
CA ASP A 173 22.26 -31.02 -0.04
C ASP A 173 21.97 -30.22 1.23
N TYR A 174 23.02 -29.61 1.81
CA TYR A 174 22.89 -28.76 2.99
C TYR A 174 22.10 -27.48 2.67
N PHE A 175 22.36 -26.85 1.52
CA PHE A 175 21.59 -25.69 1.02
C PHE A 175 20.15 -26.07 0.70
N VAL A 176 19.93 -27.20 0.03
CA VAL A 176 18.57 -27.67 -0.30
C VAL A 176 17.75 -27.86 0.98
N ARG A 177 18.29 -28.60 1.96
CA ARG A 177 17.61 -28.92 3.21
C ARG A 177 17.33 -27.71 4.13
N HIS A 178 18.28 -26.79 4.25
CA HIS A 178 18.23 -25.72 5.28
C HIS A 178 17.88 -24.33 4.73
N PHE A 179 17.71 -24.18 3.42
CA PHE A 179 17.27 -22.94 2.80
C PHE A 179 16.11 -23.16 1.82
N MET A 180 16.25 -24.04 0.83
CA MET A 180 15.23 -24.16 -0.22
C MET A 180 13.96 -24.86 0.24
N GLU A 181 14.08 -26.03 0.85
CA GLU A 181 12.93 -26.78 1.38
C GLU A 181 12.12 -25.93 2.38
N PRO A 182 12.71 -25.29 3.41
CA PRO A 182 11.96 -24.41 4.32
C PRO A 182 11.29 -23.24 3.61
N LEU A 183 11.98 -22.60 2.65
CA LEU A 183 11.44 -21.46 1.92
C LEU A 183 10.16 -21.84 1.17
N VAL A 184 10.17 -22.95 0.43
CA VAL A 184 9.00 -23.38 -0.35
C VAL A 184 7.91 -23.93 0.56
N ALA A 185 8.26 -24.73 1.55
CA ALA A 185 7.31 -25.29 2.51
C ALA A 185 6.55 -24.20 3.27
N CYS A 186 7.23 -23.14 3.70
CA CYS A 186 6.56 -22.00 4.35
C CYS A 186 5.61 -21.24 3.43
N VAL A 187 6.00 -20.99 2.17
CA VAL A 187 5.20 -20.19 1.24
C VAL A 187 3.89 -20.88 0.86
N TRP A 188 3.91 -22.20 0.65
CA TRP A 188 2.72 -22.97 0.25
C TRP A 188 2.14 -23.86 1.34
N SER A 189 2.70 -23.83 2.56
CA SER A 189 2.28 -24.70 3.67
C SER A 189 2.17 -26.18 3.24
N CYS A 190 3.14 -26.67 2.47
CA CYS A 190 3.14 -28.01 1.90
C CYS A 190 4.34 -28.83 2.37
N ASP A 191 4.26 -30.15 2.15
CA ASP A 191 5.33 -31.08 2.51
C ASP A 191 6.65 -30.69 1.81
N PRO A 192 7.74 -30.46 2.56
CA PRO A 192 9.07 -30.21 2.02
C PRO A 192 9.50 -31.23 0.95
N ALA A 193 9.10 -32.50 1.08
CA ALA A 193 9.43 -33.55 0.12
C ALA A 193 8.78 -33.33 -1.26
N VAL A 194 7.56 -32.78 -1.28
CA VAL A 194 6.79 -32.47 -2.50
C VAL A 194 7.20 -31.12 -3.09
N SER A 195 7.75 -30.23 -2.27
CA SER A 195 8.14 -28.86 -2.64
C SER A 195 9.16 -28.78 -3.80
N LEU A 196 10.00 -29.80 -3.96
CA LEU A 196 11.06 -29.85 -4.97
C LEU A 196 10.56 -30.22 -6.37
N ASP A 197 9.32 -30.72 -6.49
CA ASP A 197 8.74 -31.14 -7.77
C ASP A 197 7.96 -29.99 -8.45
N TYR A 198 7.90 -28.82 -7.81
CA TYR A 198 7.25 -27.62 -8.36
C TYR A 198 7.99 -27.10 -9.61
N PRO A 199 7.26 -26.53 -10.60
CA PRO A 199 7.88 -25.85 -11.73
C PRO A 199 8.73 -24.66 -11.26
N ALA A 200 10.04 -24.69 -11.52
CA ALA A 200 11.00 -23.73 -10.99
C ALA A 200 10.71 -22.30 -11.45
N ARG A 201 10.35 -22.11 -12.72
CA ARG A 201 10.03 -20.79 -13.27
C ARG A 201 8.81 -20.18 -12.59
N TYR A 202 7.74 -20.97 -12.41
CA TYR A 202 6.52 -20.51 -11.73
C TYR A 202 6.82 -20.07 -10.28
N LEU A 203 7.60 -20.86 -9.55
CA LEU A 203 8.08 -20.54 -8.19
C LEU A 203 8.90 -19.24 -8.16
N PHE A 204 9.87 -19.08 -9.05
CA PHE A 204 10.75 -17.92 -9.03
C PHE A 204 10.05 -16.64 -9.48
N THR A 205 9.14 -16.72 -10.45
CA THR A 205 8.27 -15.59 -10.83
C THR A 205 7.44 -15.13 -9.64
N PHE A 206 6.88 -16.08 -8.87
CA PHE A 206 6.17 -15.77 -7.63
C PHE A 206 7.08 -15.04 -6.64
N LEU A 207 8.26 -15.59 -6.34
CA LEU A 207 9.21 -14.98 -5.41
C LEU A 207 9.66 -13.59 -5.87
N GLU A 208 9.84 -13.37 -7.16
CA GLU A 208 10.23 -12.05 -7.70
C GLU A 208 9.10 -11.03 -7.54
N HIS A 209 7.87 -11.38 -7.93
CA HIS A 209 6.70 -10.51 -7.76
C HIS A 209 6.55 -10.03 -6.30
N HIS A 210 6.80 -10.93 -5.34
CA HIS A 210 6.68 -10.64 -3.91
C HIS A 210 7.96 -10.03 -3.29
N GLY A 211 8.99 -9.77 -4.10
CA GLY A 211 10.26 -9.21 -3.63
C GLY A 211 11.05 -10.13 -2.69
N MET A 212 10.83 -11.44 -2.80
CA MET A 212 11.51 -12.52 -2.09
C MET A 212 12.65 -13.15 -2.93
N LEU A 213 12.71 -12.85 -4.25
CA LEU A 213 13.81 -13.27 -5.13
C LEU A 213 14.99 -12.27 -5.13
N GLY A 214 15.43 -11.88 -3.95
CA GLY A 214 16.58 -10.98 -3.78
C GLY A 214 16.90 -10.72 -2.31
N ILE A 215 18.09 -10.18 -2.06
CA ILE A 215 18.55 -9.81 -0.71
C ILE A 215 18.05 -8.40 -0.31
N PHE A 216 17.74 -7.56 -1.32
CA PHE A 216 17.23 -6.20 -1.16
C PHE A 216 16.03 -5.97 -2.08
N GLY A 217 15.22 -4.94 -1.82
CA GLY A 217 14.11 -4.54 -2.70
C GLY A 217 12.76 -5.22 -2.42
N SER A 218 12.65 -5.91 -1.27
CA SER A 218 11.36 -6.40 -0.77
C SER A 218 10.41 -5.23 -0.53
N PRO A 219 9.14 -5.33 -0.96
CA PRO A 219 8.17 -4.28 -0.71
C PRO A 219 7.90 -4.14 0.79
N GLN A 220 7.47 -2.96 1.22
CA GLN A 220 6.95 -2.78 2.57
C GLN A 220 5.66 -3.57 2.72
N TRP A 221 5.70 -4.62 3.53
CA TRP A 221 4.52 -5.38 3.90
C TRP A 221 3.67 -4.60 4.90
N ARG A 222 2.37 -4.82 4.83
CA ARG A 222 1.35 -4.16 5.65
C ARG A 222 0.30 -5.18 6.09
N THR A 223 -0.40 -4.89 7.18
CA THR A 223 -1.55 -5.65 7.68
C THR A 223 -2.75 -4.71 7.89
N VAL A 224 -3.96 -5.24 7.96
CA VAL A 224 -5.18 -4.44 8.20
C VAL A 224 -5.24 -4.09 9.69
N SER A 225 -5.37 -2.81 10.01
CA SER A 225 -5.43 -2.35 11.40
C SER A 225 -6.72 -2.86 12.06
N GLY A 226 -6.60 -3.49 13.23
CA GLY A 226 -7.73 -4.11 13.95
C GLY A 226 -8.18 -5.47 13.37
N GLY A 227 -7.47 -5.99 12.38
CA GLY A 227 -7.73 -7.27 11.74
C GLY A 227 -8.63 -7.20 10.51
N SER A 228 -8.50 -8.21 9.65
CA SER A 228 -9.11 -8.33 8.33
C SER A 228 -10.63 -8.25 8.32
N ARG A 229 -11.31 -8.64 9.41
CA ARG A 229 -12.76 -8.45 9.59
C ARG A 229 -13.21 -7.01 9.34
N SER A 230 -12.35 -6.02 9.61
CA SER A 230 -12.65 -4.60 9.36
C SER A 230 -13.02 -4.31 7.91
N TYR A 231 -12.32 -4.91 6.94
CA TYR A 231 -12.65 -4.71 5.52
C TYR A 231 -13.89 -5.53 5.11
N VAL A 232 -14.05 -6.71 5.70
CA VAL A 232 -15.20 -7.59 5.45
C VAL A 232 -16.49 -6.87 5.86
N ASP A 233 -16.50 -6.29 7.05
CA ASP A 233 -17.62 -5.53 7.59
C ASP A 233 -17.89 -4.26 6.76
N ALA A 234 -16.83 -3.57 6.31
CA ALA A 234 -16.96 -2.42 5.43
C ALA A 234 -17.60 -2.77 4.07
N VAL A 235 -17.22 -3.91 3.46
CA VAL A 235 -17.85 -4.41 2.23
C VAL A 235 -19.32 -4.76 2.47
N ALA A 236 -19.62 -5.48 3.55
CA ALA A 236 -20.99 -5.85 3.89
C ALA A 236 -21.88 -4.62 4.14
N GLY A 237 -21.35 -3.62 4.86
CA GLY A 237 -22.02 -2.34 5.09
C GLY A 237 -22.30 -1.58 3.79
N ALA A 238 -21.30 -1.50 2.90
CA ALA A 238 -21.46 -0.85 1.59
C ALA A 238 -22.51 -1.56 0.72
N LEU A 239 -22.50 -2.91 0.73
CA LEU A 239 -23.47 -3.72 0.00
C LEU A 239 -24.91 -3.48 0.50
N ILE A 240 -25.12 -3.48 1.83
CA ILE A 240 -26.43 -3.19 2.43
C ILE A 240 -26.87 -1.75 2.10
N ALA A 241 -25.97 -0.78 2.21
CA ALA A 241 -26.26 0.62 1.89
C ALA A 241 -26.69 0.83 0.42
N SER A 242 -26.17 0.00 -0.50
CA SER A 242 -26.60 -0.03 -1.91
C SER A 242 -27.90 -0.80 -2.19
N GLY A 243 -28.61 -1.28 -1.16
CA GLY A 243 -29.86 -2.05 -1.30
C GLY A 243 -29.65 -3.55 -1.59
N GLY A 244 -28.42 -4.04 -1.42
CA GLY A 244 -28.09 -5.46 -1.46
C GLY A 244 -28.57 -6.23 -0.24
N THR A 245 -28.40 -7.54 -0.25
CA THR A 245 -28.78 -8.42 0.85
C THR A 245 -27.64 -9.38 1.16
N VAL A 246 -27.32 -9.53 2.45
CA VAL A 246 -26.35 -10.52 2.94
C VAL A 246 -27.10 -11.60 3.71
N ARG A 247 -26.82 -12.87 3.40
CA ARG A 247 -27.43 -14.02 4.08
C ARG A 247 -26.34 -15.01 4.49
N THR A 248 -26.02 -15.03 5.78
CA THR A 248 -25.17 -16.04 6.41
C THR A 248 -25.99 -17.28 6.79
N GLY A 249 -25.33 -18.39 7.14
CA GLY A 249 -25.99 -19.67 7.47
C GLY A 249 -26.83 -20.24 6.34
N THR A 250 -26.60 -19.80 5.10
CA THR A 250 -27.39 -20.09 3.91
C THR A 250 -26.54 -20.85 2.90
N LYS A 251 -26.31 -22.14 3.17
CA LYS A 251 -25.57 -23.02 2.27
C LYS A 251 -26.34 -23.22 0.96
N VAL A 252 -25.73 -22.92 -0.19
CA VAL A 252 -26.29 -23.25 -1.50
C VAL A 252 -26.06 -24.73 -1.78
N THR A 253 -27.10 -25.42 -2.24
CA THR A 253 -27.08 -26.86 -2.56
C THR A 253 -27.26 -27.15 -4.04
N SER A 254 -27.85 -26.22 -4.80
CA SER A 254 -28.04 -26.38 -6.24
C SER A 254 -28.00 -25.04 -6.99
N VAL A 255 -27.34 -25.02 -8.14
CA VAL A 255 -27.26 -23.93 -9.12
C VAL A 255 -27.59 -24.53 -10.48
N LEU A 256 -28.68 -24.06 -11.09
CA LEU A 256 -29.15 -24.49 -12.40
C LEU A 256 -29.31 -23.28 -13.32
N GLU A 257 -28.56 -23.26 -14.42
CA GLU A 257 -28.71 -22.26 -15.46
C GLU A 257 -29.90 -22.64 -16.37
N THR A 258 -30.84 -21.72 -16.56
CA THR A 258 -32.06 -21.91 -17.36
C THR A 258 -32.15 -20.85 -18.46
N PRO A 259 -33.07 -20.96 -19.44
CA PRO A 259 -33.29 -19.92 -20.44
C PRO A 259 -33.71 -18.55 -19.85
N ASP A 260 -34.32 -18.54 -18.67
CA ASP A 260 -34.85 -17.33 -18.02
C ASP A 260 -33.94 -16.74 -16.94
N GLY A 261 -32.85 -17.42 -16.56
CA GLY A 261 -31.92 -16.93 -15.55
C GLY A 261 -31.08 -18.05 -14.95
N VAL A 262 -30.73 -17.91 -13.67
CA VAL A 262 -30.06 -18.95 -12.88
C VAL A 262 -30.86 -19.19 -11.61
N GLU A 263 -31.29 -20.42 -11.41
CA GLU A 263 -31.99 -20.86 -10.21
C GLU A 263 -30.98 -21.30 -9.15
N VAL A 264 -31.07 -20.69 -7.97
CA VAL A 264 -30.21 -21.02 -6.81
C VAL A 264 -31.09 -21.57 -5.70
N THR A 265 -30.80 -22.79 -5.26
CA THR A 265 -31.51 -23.46 -4.16
C THR A 265 -30.64 -23.48 -2.91
N ASP A 266 -31.18 -22.95 -1.81
CA ASP A 266 -30.53 -22.97 -0.51
C ASP A 266 -30.79 -24.29 0.27
N GLY A 267 -30.06 -24.50 1.35
CA GLY A 267 -30.15 -25.70 2.19
C GLY A 267 -31.50 -25.91 2.88
N ASN A 268 -32.38 -24.90 2.86
CA ASN A 268 -33.76 -25.03 3.33
C ASN A 268 -34.74 -25.43 2.20
N GLY A 269 -34.22 -25.69 1.00
CA GLY A 269 -35.01 -26.04 -0.18
C GLY A 269 -35.67 -24.85 -0.87
N ARG A 270 -35.32 -23.60 -0.49
CA ARG A 270 -35.87 -22.42 -1.17
C ARG A 270 -35.07 -22.13 -2.43
N THR A 271 -35.77 -22.17 -3.57
CA THR A 271 -35.23 -21.80 -4.88
C THR A 271 -35.52 -20.33 -5.18
N THR A 272 -34.51 -19.58 -5.63
CA THR A 272 -34.63 -18.18 -6.06
C THR A 272 -33.94 -18.00 -7.41
N THR A 273 -34.63 -17.38 -8.37
CA THR A 273 -34.08 -17.06 -9.68
C THR A 273 -33.36 -15.70 -9.67
N TYR A 274 -32.20 -15.65 -10.30
CA TYR A 274 -31.36 -14.48 -10.51
C TYR A 274 -31.03 -14.32 -12.00
N ASP A 275 -30.71 -13.09 -12.43
CA ASP A 275 -30.31 -12.84 -13.82
C ASP A 275 -28.89 -13.33 -14.09
N ALA A 276 -28.03 -13.32 -13.06
CA ALA A 276 -26.68 -13.86 -13.12
C ALA A 276 -26.17 -14.28 -11.73
N VAL A 277 -25.17 -15.15 -11.69
CA VAL A 277 -24.58 -15.74 -10.48
C VAL A 277 -23.06 -15.77 -10.60
N VAL A 278 -22.39 -15.33 -9.52
CA VAL A 278 -20.95 -15.58 -9.32
C VAL A 278 -20.80 -16.69 -8.29
N VAL A 279 -20.12 -17.77 -8.66
CA VAL A 279 -19.73 -18.85 -7.74
C VAL A 279 -18.32 -18.59 -7.23
N ALA A 280 -18.23 -18.09 -5.99
CA ALA A 280 -16.99 -17.68 -5.33
C ALA A 280 -16.55 -18.65 -4.22
N THR A 281 -16.62 -19.96 -4.51
CA THR A 281 -16.29 -21.05 -3.58
C THR A 281 -15.12 -21.89 -4.09
N HIS A 282 -14.57 -22.79 -3.26
CA HIS A 282 -13.58 -23.77 -3.72
C HIS A 282 -14.13 -24.64 -4.87
N PRO A 283 -13.28 -25.13 -5.80
CA PRO A 283 -13.71 -25.88 -7.00
C PRO A 283 -14.56 -27.12 -6.70
N SER A 284 -14.25 -27.87 -5.65
CA SER A 284 -15.04 -29.04 -5.23
C SER A 284 -16.45 -28.64 -4.78
N HIS A 285 -16.57 -27.55 -4.01
CA HIS A 285 -17.85 -27.01 -3.58
C HIS A 285 -18.65 -26.47 -4.77
N ALA A 286 -18.00 -25.73 -5.67
CA ALA A 286 -18.60 -25.23 -6.91
C ALA A 286 -19.16 -26.39 -7.75
N LEU A 287 -18.35 -27.43 -7.98
CA LEU A 287 -18.77 -28.59 -8.74
C LEU A 287 -19.94 -29.35 -8.09
N SER A 288 -19.94 -29.45 -6.76
CA SER A 288 -21.01 -30.16 -6.02
C SER A 288 -22.37 -29.46 -6.07
N MET A 289 -22.40 -28.14 -6.26
CA MET A 289 -23.66 -27.38 -6.31
C MET A 289 -24.19 -27.21 -7.74
N LEU A 290 -23.39 -27.45 -8.79
CA LEU A 290 -23.92 -27.40 -10.16
C LEU A 290 -24.91 -28.55 -10.37
N ALA A 291 -26.15 -28.23 -10.74
CA ALA A 291 -27.18 -29.23 -11.00
C ALA A 291 -26.84 -30.08 -12.24
N GLU A 292 -26.34 -29.42 -13.29
CA GLU A 292 -26.01 -30.02 -14.58
C GLU A 292 -24.62 -29.56 -15.07
N PRO A 293 -23.53 -29.99 -14.40
CA PRO A 293 -22.20 -29.53 -14.79
C PRO A 293 -21.85 -30.02 -16.21
N THR A 294 -21.29 -29.14 -17.03
CA THR A 294 -20.79 -29.51 -18.36
C THR A 294 -19.58 -30.45 -18.23
N PRO A 295 -19.23 -31.23 -19.28
CA PRO A 295 -18.00 -32.04 -19.27
C PRO A 295 -16.75 -31.22 -18.94
N LEU A 296 -16.66 -30.00 -19.49
CA LEU A 296 -15.53 -29.10 -19.24
C LEU A 296 -15.51 -28.56 -17.80
N GLN A 297 -16.66 -28.24 -17.21
CA GLN A 297 -16.75 -27.85 -15.80
C GLN A 297 -16.28 -28.98 -14.87
N ARG A 298 -16.66 -30.24 -15.14
CA ARG A 298 -16.17 -31.39 -14.37
C ARG A 298 -14.67 -31.57 -14.50
N GLU A 299 -14.14 -31.47 -15.73
CA GLU A 299 -12.72 -31.60 -16.03
C GLU A 299 -11.89 -30.55 -15.26
N LEU A 300 -12.21 -29.26 -15.42
CA LEU A 300 -11.36 -28.19 -14.91
C LEU A 300 -11.48 -28.03 -13.39
N LEU A 301 -12.71 -28.05 -12.83
CA LEU A 301 -12.90 -27.90 -11.39
C LEU A 301 -12.43 -29.14 -10.61
N GLY A 302 -12.56 -30.34 -11.20
CA GLY A 302 -12.07 -31.58 -10.61
C GLY A 302 -10.54 -31.71 -10.58
N ALA A 303 -9.83 -30.96 -11.43
CA ALA A 303 -8.38 -30.97 -11.52
C ALA A 303 -7.68 -30.08 -10.47
N MET A 304 -8.42 -29.48 -9.54
CA MET A 304 -7.90 -28.51 -8.56
C MET A 304 -8.10 -28.98 -7.12
N PRO A 305 -7.27 -29.93 -6.64
CA PRO A 305 -7.40 -30.47 -5.30
C PRO A 305 -6.97 -29.48 -4.21
N TYR A 306 -7.58 -29.62 -3.04
CA TYR A 306 -7.26 -28.89 -1.82
C TYR A 306 -6.90 -29.89 -0.71
N THR A 307 -6.13 -29.45 0.28
CA THR A 307 -5.78 -30.25 1.46
C THR A 307 -6.19 -29.52 2.73
N PRO A 308 -6.86 -30.19 3.67
CA PRO A 308 -7.18 -29.61 4.97
C PRO A 308 -5.90 -29.36 5.79
N SER A 309 -5.90 -28.29 6.55
CA SER A 309 -4.83 -27.90 7.46
C SER A 309 -5.42 -27.29 8.72
N THR A 310 -5.05 -27.84 9.87
CA THR A 310 -5.43 -27.28 11.16
C THR A 310 -4.51 -26.12 11.53
N ALA A 311 -5.10 -25.00 11.89
CA ALA A 311 -4.44 -23.87 12.54
C ALA A 311 -4.83 -23.77 14.01
N LEU A 312 -3.84 -23.76 14.90
CA LEU A 312 -4.05 -23.52 16.33
C LEU A 312 -3.51 -22.14 16.70
N LEU A 313 -4.39 -21.24 17.16
CA LEU A 313 -4.02 -19.98 17.78
C LEU A 313 -3.71 -20.23 19.27
N HIS A 314 -2.52 -19.89 19.73
CA HIS A 314 -2.05 -20.17 21.10
C HIS A 314 -0.99 -19.16 21.57
N THR A 315 -0.52 -19.31 22.81
CA THR A 315 0.58 -18.50 23.40
C THR A 315 1.83 -19.30 23.77
N ASP A 316 1.86 -20.61 23.50
CA ASP A 316 3.03 -21.47 23.73
C ASP A 316 4.23 -21.11 22.84
N THR A 317 5.23 -20.43 23.42
CA THR A 317 6.48 -20.05 22.76
C THR A 317 7.48 -21.19 22.59
N GLY A 318 7.21 -22.40 23.11
CA GLY A 318 8.12 -23.55 23.01
C GLY A 318 8.39 -24.03 21.57
N LEU A 319 7.51 -23.66 20.64
CA LEU A 319 7.61 -23.96 19.21
C LEU A 319 8.47 -22.96 18.42
N LEU A 320 8.78 -21.80 19.02
CA LEU A 320 9.70 -20.84 18.42
C LEU A 320 11.15 -21.38 18.46
N PRO A 321 12.12 -20.72 17.78
CA PRO A 321 13.52 -21.06 17.93
C PRO A 321 13.98 -21.04 19.39
N SER A 322 15.02 -21.79 19.73
CA SER A 322 15.57 -21.79 21.09
C SER A 322 16.27 -20.47 21.41
N SER A 323 16.83 -19.80 20.40
CA SER A 323 17.43 -18.47 20.52
C SER A 323 16.45 -17.36 20.15
N GLU A 324 16.19 -16.44 21.08
CA GLU A 324 15.39 -15.22 20.83
C GLU A 324 15.93 -14.36 19.67
N ASN A 325 17.24 -14.43 19.39
CA ASN A 325 17.84 -13.73 18.25
C ASN A 325 17.34 -14.25 16.89
N ALA A 326 16.75 -15.45 16.86
CA ALA A 326 16.13 -16.04 15.68
C ALA A 326 14.60 -15.95 15.68
N TYR A 327 13.97 -15.31 16.68
CA TYR A 327 12.51 -15.14 16.68
C TYR A 327 12.08 -14.28 15.50
N ALA A 328 11.36 -14.91 14.59
CA ALA A 328 10.91 -14.29 13.36
C ALA A 328 9.39 -14.26 13.32
N SER A 329 8.86 -13.55 12.33
CA SER A 329 7.43 -13.53 12.05
C SER A 329 6.93 -14.90 11.55
N TRP A 330 7.76 -15.63 10.80
CA TRP A 330 7.49 -16.97 10.27
C TRP A 330 8.57 -17.93 10.78
N ASN A 331 8.20 -18.99 11.50
CA ASN A 331 9.18 -19.88 12.12
C ASN A 331 8.98 -21.30 11.62
N PHE A 332 9.88 -21.76 10.76
CA PHE A 332 9.89 -23.14 10.28
C PHE A 332 10.65 -24.02 11.27
N ARG A 333 10.03 -25.14 11.68
CA ARG A 333 10.69 -26.18 12.47
C ARG A 333 10.76 -27.47 11.66
N ARG A 334 11.96 -28.02 11.55
CA ARG A 334 12.19 -29.40 11.12
C ARG A 334 12.41 -30.27 12.37
N PRO A 335 11.49 -31.19 12.66
CA PRO A 335 11.65 -32.15 13.75
C PRO A 335 12.83 -33.10 13.50
N ALA A 336 13.31 -33.74 14.57
CA ALA A 336 14.33 -34.77 14.46
C ALA A 336 13.76 -36.05 13.83
N ALA A 337 14.64 -36.87 13.22
CA ALA A 337 14.23 -38.14 12.63
C ALA A 337 13.53 -39.05 13.67
N GLY A 338 12.31 -39.50 13.36
CA GLY A 338 11.50 -40.35 14.24
C GLY A 338 10.48 -39.62 15.11
N GLU A 339 10.44 -38.28 15.08
CA GLU A 339 9.36 -37.49 15.67
C GLU A 339 8.19 -37.41 14.68
N GLU A 340 6.96 -37.66 15.15
CA GLU A 340 5.78 -37.47 14.31
C GLU A 340 5.64 -35.98 13.96
N SER A 341 5.46 -35.69 12.67
CA SER A 341 5.08 -34.36 12.23
C SER A 341 4.13 -34.45 11.07
N GLY A 342 3.23 -33.47 10.98
CA GLY A 342 2.43 -33.27 9.78
C GLY A 342 3.31 -32.90 8.59
N PRO A 343 2.70 -32.66 7.41
CA PRO A 343 3.44 -32.35 6.19
C PRO A 343 4.35 -31.13 6.35
N VAL A 344 3.97 -30.12 7.14
CA VAL A 344 4.80 -28.94 7.41
C VAL A 344 4.59 -28.47 8.85
N LEU A 345 5.66 -28.08 9.54
CA LEU A 345 5.56 -27.48 10.89
C LEU A 345 6.05 -26.04 10.86
N VAL A 346 5.08 -25.12 10.86
CA VAL A 346 5.33 -23.66 10.82
C VAL A 346 4.51 -22.98 11.89
N THR A 347 5.16 -22.09 12.65
CA THR A 347 4.55 -21.23 13.64
C THR A 347 4.72 -19.76 13.24
N TYR A 348 3.61 -19.06 13.05
CA TYR A 348 3.60 -17.63 12.78
C TYR A 348 3.49 -16.84 14.08
N ASP A 349 4.36 -15.86 14.28
CA ASP A 349 4.23 -14.90 15.37
C ASP A 349 3.33 -13.74 14.93
N LEU A 350 2.05 -13.83 15.31
CA LEU A 350 1.02 -12.88 14.92
C LEU A 350 1.19 -11.53 15.63
N THR A 351 1.77 -11.53 16.83
CA THR A 351 2.13 -10.29 17.54
C THR A 351 3.11 -9.46 16.71
N ARG A 352 4.13 -10.11 16.13
CA ARG A 352 5.11 -9.44 15.26
C ARG A 352 4.54 -9.06 13.90
N LEU A 353 3.83 -9.99 13.25
CA LEU A 353 3.23 -9.78 11.93
C LEU A 353 2.25 -8.61 11.95
N GLN A 354 1.33 -8.62 12.91
CA GLN A 354 0.24 -7.64 12.97
C GLN A 354 0.60 -6.40 13.78
N ARG A 355 1.81 -6.34 14.38
CA ARG A 355 2.25 -5.27 15.29
C ARG A 355 1.25 -5.05 16.42
N LEU A 356 0.81 -6.14 17.05
CA LEU A 356 -0.11 -6.07 18.17
C LEU A 356 0.54 -5.32 19.33
N ASP A 357 -0.23 -4.45 19.99
CA ASP A 357 0.25 -3.67 21.13
C ASP A 357 0.17 -4.50 22.40
N THR A 358 1.09 -5.44 22.54
CA THR A 358 1.17 -6.35 23.69
C THR A 358 2.57 -6.96 23.78
N ASP A 359 2.96 -7.41 24.97
CA ASP A 359 4.18 -8.18 25.20
C ASP A 359 3.95 -9.71 25.08
N THR A 360 2.69 -10.14 25.02
CA THR A 360 2.34 -11.56 24.81
C THR A 360 2.57 -11.95 23.34
N HIS A 361 3.24 -13.08 23.13
CA HIS A 361 3.35 -13.69 21.80
C HIS A 361 2.09 -14.50 21.50
N TYR A 362 1.26 -13.99 20.60
CA TYR A 362 0.16 -14.74 20.02
C TYR A 362 0.65 -15.42 18.76
N LEU A 363 0.55 -16.74 18.74
CA LEU A 363 1.14 -17.60 17.73
C LEU A 363 0.05 -18.40 17.03
N VAL A 364 0.23 -18.67 15.74
CA VAL A 364 -0.56 -19.70 15.06
C VAL A 364 0.34 -20.77 14.46
N THR A 365 0.09 -22.03 14.83
CA THR A 365 0.87 -23.19 14.38
C THR A 365 0.08 -24.06 13.42
N LEU A 366 0.75 -24.48 12.33
CA LEU A 366 0.27 -25.45 11.35
C LEU A 366 1.06 -26.77 11.46
N GLY A 367 0.37 -27.91 11.31
CA GLY A 367 0.96 -29.25 11.14
C GLY A 367 1.75 -29.84 12.33
N GLY A 368 1.51 -29.35 13.54
CA GLY A 368 2.12 -29.85 14.78
C GLY A 368 1.20 -29.77 15.98
N GLU A 369 -0.08 -30.06 15.80
CA GLU A 369 -1.11 -29.88 16.83
C GLU A 369 -0.79 -30.55 18.17
N HIS A 370 -0.18 -31.74 18.12
CA HIS A 370 0.18 -32.52 19.31
C HIS A 370 1.38 -31.94 20.08
N LEU A 371 2.08 -30.95 19.52
CA LEU A 371 3.23 -30.30 20.12
C LEU A 371 2.86 -29.02 20.88
N VAL A 372 1.67 -28.45 20.59
CA VAL A 372 1.18 -27.24 21.26
C VAL A 372 0.63 -27.62 22.63
N ASP A 373 1.04 -26.93 23.70
CA ASP A 373 0.42 -27.09 25.02
C ASP A 373 -1.10 -26.76 24.94
N PRO A 374 -1.99 -27.75 25.16
CA PRO A 374 -3.44 -27.54 25.04
C PRO A 374 -4.00 -26.47 25.98
N SER A 375 -3.32 -26.18 27.09
CA SER A 375 -3.74 -25.15 28.05
C SER A 375 -3.54 -23.72 27.54
N THR A 376 -2.72 -23.55 26.50
CA THR A 376 -2.41 -22.24 25.89
C THR A 376 -3.25 -21.95 24.64
N VAL A 377 -4.03 -22.93 24.17
CA VAL A 377 -4.81 -22.82 22.93
C VAL A 377 -6.01 -21.89 23.15
N ILE A 378 -6.09 -20.87 22.30
CA ILE A 378 -7.16 -19.87 22.29
C ILE A 378 -8.23 -20.27 21.27
N ALA A 379 -7.82 -20.70 20.08
CA ALA A 379 -8.74 -21.10 19.03
C ALA A 379 -8.16 -22.19 18.13
N ARG A 380 -9.04 -23.07 17.63
CA ARG A 380 -8.75 -24.02 16.55
C ARG A 380 -9.53 -23.63 15.31
N ARG A 381 -8.88 -23.69 14.15
CA ARG A 381 -9.48 -23.48 12.82
C ARG A 381 -9.03 -24.55 11.85
N GLU A 382 -9.94 -24.94 10.98
CA GLU A 382 -9.66 -25.83 9.86
C GLU A 382 -9.68 -24.97 8.58
N TYR A 383 -8.56 -24.96 7.87
CA TYR A 383 -8.42 -24.29 6.57
C TYR A 383 -8.17 -25.31 5.47
N GLU A 384 -8.27 -24.89 4.22
CA GLU A 384 -7.94 -25.72 3.07
C GLU A 384 -6.96 -24.98 2.16
N HIS A 385 -5.84 -25.61 1.82
CA HIS A 385 -4.84 -25.04 0.91
C HIS A 385 -4.89 -25.69 -0.47
N PRO A 386 -4.78 -24.91 -1.56
CA PRO A 386 -4.74 -25.45 -2.91
C PRO A 386 -3.45 -26.23 -3.17
N GLN A 387 -3.54 -27.33 -3.90
CA GLN A 387 -2.39 -28.07 -4.38
C GLN A 387 -2.04 -27.70 -5.84
N TYR A 388 -0.80 -27.29 -6.05
CA TYR A 388 -0.29 -26.94 -7.39
C TYR A 388 0.52 -28.07 -7.98
N ASN A 389 0.05 -28.60 -9.11
CA ASN A 389 0.74 -29.60 -9.92
C ASN A 389 0.54 -29.26 -11.41
N PRO A 390 1.26 -29.91 -12.34
CA PRO A 390 1.14 -29.59 -13.77
C PRO A 390 -0.31 -29.66 -14.30
N THR A 391 -1.11 -30.61 -13.80
CA THR A 391 -2.53 -30.76 -14.17
C THR A 391 -3.38 -29.59 -13.67
N SER A 392 -3.22 -29.18 -12.40
CA SER A 392 -4.01 -28.07 -11.83
C SER A 392 -3.64 -26.71 -12.44
N VAL A 393 -2.35 -26.49 -12.76
CA VAL A 393 -1.88 -25.29 -13.48
C VAL A 393 -2.40 -25.25 -14.92
N ALA A 394 -2.41 -26.39 -15.63
CA ALA A 394 -2.98 -26.47 -16.97
C ALA A 394 -4.50 -26.22 -16.98
N ALA A 395 -5.22 -26.72 -15.96
CA ALA A 395 -6.64 -26.45 -15.79
C ALA A 395 -6.92 -24.97 -15.47
N GLN A 396 -6.09 -24.35 -14.62
CA GLN A 396 -6.18 -22.93 -14.26
C GLN A 396 -6.15 -22.02 -15.50
N ALA A 397 -5.25 -22.28 -16.44
CA ALA A 397 -5.12 -21.51 -17.69
C ALA A 397 -6.38 -21.55 -18.58
N ARG A 398 -7.28 -22.52 -18.36
CA ARG A 398 -8.50 -22.73 -19.15
C ARG A 398 -9.78 -22.32 -18.43
N LEU A 399 -9.72 -21.84 -17.19
CA LEU A 399 -10.90 -21.54 -16.37
C LEU A 399 -11.89 -20.55 -17.03
N ALA A 400 -11.42 -19.57 -17.80
CA ALA A 400 -12.31 -18.65 -18.49
C ALA A 400 -13.25 -19.33 -19.51
N GLN A 401 -12.97 -20.59 -19.90
CA GLN A 401 -13.78 -21.36 -20.84
C GLN A 401 -15.05 -21.97 -20.20
N ILE A 402 -15.14 -22.03 -18.87
CA ILE A 402 -16.29 -22.63 -18.16
C ILE A 402 -17.36 -21.60 -17.74
N ASP A 403 -17.08 -20.32 -17.92
CA ASP A 403 -18.02 -19.22 -17.68
C ASP A 403 -19.06 -19.12 -18.81
N SER A 404 -20.28 -18.71 -18.46
CA SER A 404 -21.36 -18.34 -19.37
C SER A 404 -21.70 -16.84 -19.27
N ASP A 405 -22.74 -16.40 -19.98
CA ASP A 405 -23.23 -15.02 -19.87
C ASP A 405 -24.02 -14.74 -18.58
N ARG A 406 -24.32 -15.79 -17.82
CA ARG A 406 -25.08 -15.72 -16.56
C ARG A 406 -24.38 -16.38 -15.38
N LEU A 407 -23.38 -17.23 -15.61
CA LEU A 407 -22.66 -17.95 -14.57
C LEU A 407 -21.16 -17.71 -14.71
N ALA A 408 -20.52 -17.19 -13.68
CA ALA A 408 -19.07 -16.99 -13.65
C ALA A 408 -18.46 -17.57 -12.37
N PHE A 409 -17.23 -18.08 -12.47
CA PHE A 409 -16.50 -18.66 -11.34
C PHE A 409 -15.41 -17.72 -10.83
N ALA A 410 -15.24 -17.66 -9.52
CA ALA A 410 -14.23 -16.82 -8.88
C ALA A 410 -13.58 -17.54 -7.69
N GLY A 411 -12.33 -17.24 -7.41
CA GLY A 411 -11.59 -17.87 -6.32
C GLY A 411 -10.10 -17.70 -6.49
N ALA A 412 -9.36 -17.77 -5.38
CA ALA A 412 -7.90 -17.63 -5.38
C ALA A 412 -7.17 -18.67 -6.26
N TYR A 413 -7.84 -19.80 -6.58
CA TYR A 413 -7.37 -20.81 -7.53
C TYR A 413 -7.27 -20.33 -8.98
N HIS A 414 -7.67 -19.09 -9.31
CA HIS A 414 -7.36 -18.44 -10.58
C HIS A 414 -5.93 -17.88 -10.66
N GLY A 415 -5.16 -17.95 -9.58
CA GLY A 415 -3.75 -17.59 -9.55
C GLY A 415 -2.96 -18.42 -8.53
N TRP A 416 -2.10 -17.77 -7.74
CA TRP A 416 -1.21 -18.45 -6.78
C TRP A 416 -1.87 -18.81 -5.45
N GLY A 417 -3.17 -18.57 -5.28
CA GLY A 417 -3.89 -18.92 -4.06
C GLY A 417 -3.87 -17.82 -3.00
N PHE A 418 -3.38 -16.62 -3.33
CA PHE A 418 -3.31 -15.50 -2.41
C PHE A 418 -4.59 -14.66 -2.43
N HIS A 419 -4.70 -13.75 -1.45
CA HIS A 419 -5.88 -12.91 -1.28
C HIS A 419 -6.14 -12.00 -2.48
N GLU A 420 -5.09 -11.45 -3.09
CA GLU A 420 -5.23 -10.66 -4.33
C GLU A 420 -5.69 -11.51 -5.51
N ASP A 421 -5.23 -12.77 -5.64
CA ASP A 421 -5.75 -13.66 -6.69
C ASP A 421 -7.25 -13.88 -6.54
N GLY A 422 -7.70 -14.00 -5.28
CA GLY A 422 -9.10 -14.04 -4.95
C GLY A 422 -9.82 -12.74 -5.31
N ALA A 423 -9.27 -11.58 -4.94
CA ALA A 423 -9.87 -10.28 -5.26
C ALA A 423 -9.98 -10.03 -6.77
N ARG A 424 -8.89 -10.25 -7.52
CA ARG A 424 -8.85 -10.10 -8.97
C ARG A 424 -9.80 -11.05 -9.68
N SER A 425 -9.92 -12.30 -9.24
CA SER A 425 -10.90 -13.24 -9.82
C SER A 425 -12.34 -12.81 -9.54
N GLY A 426 -12.62 -12.26 -8.35
CA GLY A 426 -13.93 -11.69 -8.03
C GLY A 426 -14.31 -10.52 -8.95
N LEU A 427 -13.36 -9.61 -9.18
CA LEU A 427 -13.52 -8.51 -10.14
C LEU A 427 -13.75 -9.03 -11.56
N ALA A 428 -12.90 -9.94 -12.03
CA ALA A 428 -13.00 -10.52 -13.37
C ALA A 428 -14.33 -11.25 -13.61
N ALA A 429 -14.84 -11.99 -12.61
CA ALA A 429 -16.13 -12.66 -12.70
C ALA A 429 -17.30 -11.67 -12.78
N ALA A 430 -17.26 -10.58 -12.01
CA ALA A 430 -18.26 -9.52 -12.13
C ALA A 430 -18.23 -8.86 -13.52
N GLU A 431 -17.04 -8.57 -14.04
CA GLU A 431 -16.84 -7.98 -15.38
C GLU A 431 -17.27 -8.92 -16.50
N ARG A 432 -17.01 -10.24 -16.36
CA ARG A 432 -17.46 -11.27 -17.31
C ARG A 432 -18.98 -11.30 -17.46
N LEU A 433 -19.71 -10.96 -16.39
CA LEU A 433 -21.17 -10.83 -16.39
C LEU A 433 -21.65 -9.45 -16.85
N GLY A 434 -20.76 -8.55 -17.27
CA GLY A 434 -21.09 -7.20 -17.71
C GLY A 434 -21.35 -6.20 -16.58
N LEU A 435 -20.92 -6.51 -15.35
CA LEU A 435 -20.97 -5.60 -14.21
C LEU A 435 -19.66 -4.84 -14.16
N THR A 436 -19.70 -3.53 -13.91
CA THR A 436 -18.50 -2.70 -13.95
C THR A 436 -18.14 -2.22 -12.56
N TRP A 437 -16.84 -2.11 -12.30
CA TRP A 437 -16.31 -1.31 -11.20
C TRP A 437 -15.83 0.01 -11.77
N PRO A 438 -16.71 1.02 -11.93
CA PRO A 438 -16.33 2.26 -12.58
C PRO A 438 -15.09 2.79 -11.88
N GLU A 439 -14.06 3.15 -12.64
CA GLU A 439 -12.96 3.93 -12.11
C GLU A 439 -13.59 5.06 -11.29
N ARG A 440 -12.98 5.38 -10.13
CA ARG A 440 -13.26 6.66 -9.48
C ARG A 440 -13.26 7.68 -10.61
N ARG A 441 -14.28 8.54 -10.69
CA ARG A 441 -14.12 9.77 -11.46
C ARG A 441 -12.99 10.53 -10.78
N HIS A 442 -11.75 10.16 -11.10
CA HIS A 442 -10.60 11.02 -11.00
C HIS A 442 -11.07 12.27 -11.71
N ARG A 443 -11.20 13.38 -10.98
CA ARG A 443 -11.19 14.67 -11.65
C ARG A 443 -9.90 14.61 -12.45
N ARG A 444 -9.96 14.42 -13.78
CA ARG A 444 -8.80 14.37 -14.68
C ARG A 444 -7.79 15.34 -14.12
N THR A 445 -6.67 14.84 -13.58
CA THR A 445 -5.67 15.69 -12.93
C THR A 445 -5.36 16.80 -13.93
N PRO A 446 -5.67 18.06 -13.61
CA PRO A 446 -5.31 19.14 -14.50
C PRO A 446 -3.80 19.05 -14.71
N GLN A 447 -3.35 18.92 -15.95
CA GLN A 447 -1.93 19.03 -16.22
C GLN A 447 -1.46 20.37 -15.67
N VAL A 448 -0.52 20.33 -14.72
CA VAL A 448 0.06 21.55 -14.15
C VAL A 448 0.92 22.19 -15.24
N PRO A 449 0.57 23.38 -15.74
CA PRO A 449 1.34 24.01 -16.81
C PRO A 449 2.69 24.46 -16.25
N THR A 450 3.78 23.84 -16.69
CA THR A 450 5.15 24.20 -16.31
C THR A 450 5.73 25.28 -17.25
N GLY A 451 6.55 26.17 -16.68
CA GLY A 451 7.18 27.29 -17.40
C GLY A 451 7.07 28.62 -16.65
N VAL A 452 7.25 29.71 -17.38
CA VAL A 452 7.26 31.06 -16.82
C VAL A 452 5.87 31.68 -16.87
N PHE A 453 5.39 32.15 -15.73
CA PHE A 453 4.17 32.93 -15.59
C PHE A 453 4.53 34.41 -15.46
N GLU A 454 3.90 35.27 -16.25
CA GLU A 454 3.91 36.70 -15.98
C GLU A 454 2.99 36.98 -14.80
N THR A 455 3.55 37.45 -13.70
CA THR A 455 2.83 37.60 -12.43
C THR A 455 2.70 39.04 -12.00
N GLU A 456 1.59 39.34 -11.33
CA GLU A 456 1.36 40.57 -10.60
C GLU A 456 1.36 40.23 -9.11
N ILE A 457 2.25 40.87 -8.35
CA ILE A 457 2.31 40.76 -6.90
C ILE A 457 1.69 42.01 -6.31
N SER A 458 0.62 41.85 -5.54
CA SER A 458 -0.07 42.94 -4.85
C SER A 458 -0.02 42.75 -3.34
N HIS A 459 0.26 43.82 -2.62
CA HIS A 459 0.26 43.85 -1.17
C HIS A 459 -0.71 44.95 -0.73
N THR A 460 -1.72 44.58 0.04
CA THR A 460 -2.71 45.51 0.57
C THR A 460 -2.71 45.47 2.09
N ARG A 461 -2.35 46.60 2.71
CA ARG A 461 -2.57 46.86 4.14
C ARG A 461 -3.81 47.72 4.30
N ARG A 462 -4.73 47.35 5.19
CA ARG A 462 -6.02 48.05 5.38
C ARG A 462 -6.07 48.97 6.61
N LYS A 463 -5.36 48.60 7.69
CA LYS A 463 -5.27 49.37 8.95
C LYS A 463 -3.80 49.46 9.43
N PRO A 464 -3.39 50.54 10.13
CA PRO A 464 -4.15 51.76 10.43
C PRO A 464 -4.36 52.69 9.21
N TRP A 465 -3.62 52.47 8.11
CA TRP A 465 -3.80 53.18 6.85
C TRP A 465 -4.00 52.20 5.69
N LYS A 466 -4.90 52.53 4.77
CA LYS A 466 -5.09 51.78 3.53
C LYS A 466 -3.94 52.12 2.57
N ARG A 467 -3.07 51.14 2.30
CA ARG A 467 -2.02 51.26 1.27
C ARG A 467 -1.92 49.96 0.49
N ARG A 468 -2.00 50.10 -0.84
CA ARG A 468 -1.78 49.02 -1.79
C ARG A 468 -0.57 49.36 -2.64
N PHE A 469 0.30 48.38 -2.86
CA PHE A 469 1.27 48.46 -3.95
C PHE A 469 1.18 47.19 -4.78
N THR A 470 1.43 47.35 -6.08
CA THR A 470 1.41 46.28 -7.07
C THR A 470 2.72 46.36 -7.86
N LEU A 471 3.31 45.21 -8.18
CA LEU A 471 4.47 45.11 -9.05
C LEU A 471 4.32 43.94 -10.02
N ARG A 472 4.77 44.14 -11.26
CA ARG A 472 4.89 43.07 -12.25
C ARG A 472 6.17 42.28 -12.00
N SER A 473 6.07 40.98 -12.04
CA SER A 473 7.13 40.00 -11.84
C SER A 473 6.95 38.86 -12.85
N HIS A 474 7.85 37.89 -12.79
CA HIS A 474 7.62 36.57 -13.38
C HIS A 474 7.64 35.55 -12.25
N THR A 475 7.15 34.33 -12.44
CA THR A 475 7.29 33.21 -11.49
C THR A 475 7.37 31.93 -12.29
N TRP A 476 8.28 31.04 -11.92
CA TRP A 476 8.42 29.76 -12.58
C TRP A 476 7.58 28.73 -11.86
N VAL A 477 6.84 27.93 -12.63
CA VAL A 477 6.23 26.67 -12.16
C VAL A 477 7.00 25.54 -12.82
N VAL A 478 7.63 24.68 -12.02
CA VAL A 478 8.50 23.60 -12.51
C VAL A 478 8.12 22.28 -11.85
N ASP A 479 8.37 21.17 -12.56
CA ASP A 479 8.38 19.84 -11.95
C ASP A 479 9.71 19.69 -11.20
N VAL A 480 9.67 19.32 -9.91
CA VAL A 480 10.86 19.17 -9.08
C VAL A 480 11.73 17.99 -9.53
N ASP A 481 11.15 17.02 -10.23
CA ASP A 481 11.89 15.90 -10.83
C ASP A 481 12.51 16.27 -12.20
N ASP A 482 12.09 17.38 -12.82
CA ASP A 482 12.55 17.85 -14.13
C ASP A 482 12.82 19.36 -14.11
N LEU A 483 13.83 19.75 -13.33
CA LEU A 483 14.19 21.16 -13.14
C LEU A 483 14.98 21.69 -14.35
N PRO A 484 14.59 22.85 -14.92
CA PRO A 484 15.36 23.45 -16.00
C PRO A 484 16.70 24.01 -15.47
N ASP A 485 17.77 23.77 -16.21
CA ASP A 485 19.11 24.30 -15.91
C ASP A 485 19.54 25.29 -16.99
N HIS A 486 19.69 26.55 -16.60
CA HIS A 486 20.22 27.62 -17.44
C HIS A 486 21.60 28.10 -16.96
N GLY A 487 22.31 27.26 -16.20
CA GLY A 487 23.62 27.57 -15.62
C GLY A 487 23.55 28.79 -14.69
N VAL A 488 24.54 29.67 -14.80
CA VAL A 488 24.64 30.88 -13.95
C VAL A 488 23.47 31.87 -14.15
N LEU A 489 22.68 31.73 -15.21
CA LEU A 489 21.57 32.63 -15.51
C LEU A 489 20.24 32.19 -14.88
N GLY A 490 20.13 30.96 -14.38
CA GLY A 490 18.92 30.44 -13.77
C GLY A 490 19.05 28.97 -13.40
N ARG A 491 19.27 28.69 -12.11
CA ARG A 491 19.31 27.33 -11.56
C ARG A 491 18.47 27.22 -10.28
N PHE A 492 17.73 26.12 -10.13
CA PHE A 492 17.02 25.78 -8.90
C PHE A 492 17.94 24.93 -8.01
N GLU A 493 18.10 25.31 -6.75
CA GLU A 493 19.05 24.67 -5.83
C GLU A 493 18.39 24.46 -4.47
N ALA A 494 18.66 23.32 -3.82
CA ALA A 494 18.04 22.98 -2.54
C ALA A 494 18.33 24.00 -1.43
N ARG A 495 19.51 24.62 -1.43
CA ARG A 495 19.86 25.70 -0.49
C ARG A 495 18.93 26.91 -0.52
N ASP A 496 18.13 27.08 -1.56
CA ASP A 496 17.14 28.16 -1.69
C ASP A 496 15.74 27.79 -1.18
N HIS A 497 15.56 26.56 -0.70
CA HIS A 497 14.27 26.01 -0.26
C HIS A 497 14.39 25.34 1.11
N LEU A 498 13.29 24.77 1.59
CA LEU A 498 13.22 24.06 2.86
C LEU A 498 14.14 22.82 2.90
N GLY A 499 14.55 22.43 4.10
CA GLY A 499 15.36 21.24 4.37
C GLY A 499 16.88 21.42 4.23
N ASP A 500 17.57 20.32 3.97
CA ASP A 500 19.03 20.23 3.92
C ASP A 500 19.57 20.70 2.56
N PRO A 501 20.49 21.70 2.52
CA PRO A 501 21.05 22.24 1.28
C PRO A 501 21.85 21.21 0.45
N ASP A 502 22.31 20.12 1.05
CA ASP A 502 23.12 19.08 0.41
C ASP A 502 22.26 17.93 -0.18
N THR A 503 20.94 18.00 -0.03
CA THR A 503 19.99 17.03 -0.60
C THR A 503 19.21 17.61 -1.78
N SER A 504 18.36 16.81 -2.43
CA SER A 504 17.49 17.33 -3.50
C SER A 504 16.28 18.05 -2.92
N ILE A 505 15.73 19.03 -3.67
CA ILE A 505 14.48 19.73 -3.29
C ILE A 505 13.36 18.72 -3.02
N ARG A 506 13.27 17.66 -3.84
CA ARG A 506 12.29 16.58 -3.65
C ARG A 506 12.47 15.87 -2.31
N ALA A 507 13.69 15.45 -1.99
CA ALA A 507 13.98 14.73 -0.75
C ALA A 507 13.59 15.57 0.48
N ASN A 508 13.88 16.87 0.45
CA ASN A 508 13.50 17.79 1.52
C ASN A 508 11.99 17.93 1.68
N VAL A 509 11.25 18.11 0.59
CA VAL A 509 9.79 18.22 0.63
C VAL A 509 9.17 16.91 1.14
N VAL A 510 9.63 15.76 0.66
CA VAL A 510 9.16 14.44 1.13
C VAL A 510 9.46 14.24 2.61
N ALA A 511 10.65 14.59 3.08
CA ALA A 511 11.00 14.50 4.50
C ALA A 511 10.10 15.40 5.35
N PHE A 512 9.84 16.63 4.92
CA PHE A 512 8.93 17.56 5.60
C PHE A 512 7.49 17.02 5.67
N LEU A 513 6.98 16.44 4.58
CA LEU A 513 5.65 15.83 4.54
C LEU A 513 5.57 14.60 5.47
N GLY A 514 6.60 13.77 5.48
CA GLY A 514 6.68 12.59 6.35
C GLY A 514 6.63 12.95 7.84
N LEU A 515 7.26 14.06 8.25
CA LEU A 515 7.18 14.58 9.62
C LEU A 515 5.75 14.95 10.04
N HIS A 516 4.87 15.24 9.07
CA HIS A 516 3.48 15.62 9.30
C HIS A 516 2.49 14.50 8.91
N GLY A 517 2.97 13.27 8.71
CA GLY A 517 2.12 12.12 8.40
C GLY A 517 1.50 12.13 6.99
N VAL A 518 2.07 12.89 6.05
CA VAL A 518 1.63 12.90 4.65
C VAL A 518 2.58 12.07 3.80
N GLU A 519 2.07 11.02 3.17
CA GLU A 519 2.82 10.17 2.25
C GLU A 519 2.47 10.51 0.79
N VAL A 520 3.49 10.78 -0.04
CA VAL A 520 3.32 11.13 -1.46
C VAL A 520 3.92 10.09 -2.41
N GLY A 521 4.65 9.10 -1.90
CA GLY A 521 5.28 8.05 -2.70
C GLY A 521 6.06 8.57 -3.92
N SER A 522 5.88 7.90 -5.06
CA SER A 522 6.39 8.30 -6.37
C SER A 522 5.63 9.44 -7.05
N GLY A 523 4.63 10.03 -6.39
CA GLY A 523 3.83 11.13 -6.92
C GLY A 523 4.63 12.40 -7.25
N LYS A 524 4.08 13.20 -8.17
CA LYS A 524 4.74 14.40 -8.72
C LYS A 524 4.70 15.56 -7.74
N ILE A 525 5.79 16.35 -7.70
CA ILE A 525 5.86 17.58 -6.92
C ILE A 525 6.12 18.76 -7.87
N PHE A 526 5.20 19.70 -7.92
CA PHE A 526 5.36 20.94 -8.68
C PHE A 526 5.72 22.10 -7.75
N MET A 527 6.63 22.96 -8.19
CA MET A 527 7.12 24.08 -7.39
C MET A 527 6.91 25.42 -8.12
N ALA A 528 6.31 26.40 -7.44
CA ALA A 528 6.31 27.79 -7.85
C ALA A 528 7.42 28.58 -7.12
N ALA A 529 8.45 29.03 -7.85
CA ALA A 529 9.58 29.75 -7.28
C ALA A 529 10.34 30.61 -8.33
N GLN A 530 11.37 31.33 -7.91
CA GLN A 530 12.41 31.88 -8.78
C GLN A 530 13.64 30.98 -8.77
N PRO A 531 14.32 30.82 -9.91
CA PRO A 531 15.66 30.27 -9.94
C PRO A 531 16.68 31.29 -9.42
N ARG A 532 17.80 30.79 -8.92
CA ARG A 532 18.99 31.60 -8.67
C ARG A 532 19.60 32.05 -9.99
N ALA A 533 19.84 33.35 -10.13
CA ALA A 533 20.50 33.94 -11.29
C ALA A 533 21.64 34.85 -10.82
N LEU A 534 22.81 34.75 -11.46
CA LEU A 534 24.01 35.52 -11.15
C LEU A 534 24.38 35.49 -9.66
N GLY A 535 24.20 34.33 -9.03
CA GLY A 535 24.49 34.12 -7.61
C GLY A 535 23.41 34.65 -6.64
N TYR A 536 22.33 35.26 -7.12
CA TYR A 536 21.26 35.83 -6.29
C TYR A 536 19.94 35.06 -6.45
N CYS A 537 19.28 34.78 -5.33
CA CYS A 537 17.93 34.22 -5.28
C CYS A 537 17.11 34.98 -4.22
N PHE A 538 15.84 35.25 -4.52
CA PHE A 538 14.91 35.84 -3.56
C PHE A 538 13.51 35.28 -3.80
N ASN A 539 13.10 34.36 -2.93
CA ASN A 539 11.79 33.72 -2.92
C ASN A 539 11.05 34.10 -1.65
N PRO A 540 10.33 35.24 -1.60
CA PRO A 540 9.56 35.61 -0.40
C PRO A 540 8.45 34.59 -0.08
N ILE A 541 8.01 33.86 -1.11
CA ILE A 541 7.12 32.72 -1.01
C ILE A 541 7.50 31.69 -2.08
N SER A 542 7.53 30.42 -1.70
CA SER A 542 7.60 29.25 -2.59
C SER A 542 6.44 28.31 -2.27
N VAL A 543 5.81 27.75 -3.29
CA VAL A 543 4.66 26.85 -3.13
C VAL A 543 4.97 25.52 -3.79
N PHE A 544 4.77 24.43 -3.06
CA PHE A 544 4.96 23.07 -3.53
C PHE A 544 3.60 22.35 -3.55
N TRP A 545 3.10 21.98 -4.72
CA TRP A 545 1.94 21.12 -4.87
C TRP A 545 2.41 19.67 -4.95
N CYS A 546 2.08 18.89 -3.93
CA CYS A 546 2.59 17.54 -3.76
C CYS A 546 1.47 16.55 -4.06
N HIS A 547 1.62 15.80 -5.15
CA HIS A 547 0.67 14.79 -5.57
C HIS A 547 1.08 13.42 -5.05
N ASP A 548 0.11 12.55 -4.79
CA ASP A 548 0.35 11.14 -4.48
C ASP A 548 0.59 10.31 -5.76
N GLU A 549 0.79 9.00 -5.60
CA GLU A 549 1.03 8.07 -6.71
C GLU A 549 -0.17 7.93 -7.65
N SER A 550 -1.37 8.30 -7.19
CA SER A 550 -2.58 8.34 -8.00
C SER A 550 -2.73 9.65 -8.79
N GLY A 551 -1.86 10.63 -8.55
CA GLY A 551 -1.88 11.95 -9.18
C GLY A 551 -2.84 12.94 -8.51
N GLU A 552 -3.44 12.59 -7.37
CA GLU A 552 -4.28 13.50 -6.58
C GLU A 552 -3.41 14.39 -5.70
N LEU A 553 -3.86 15.62 -5.42
CA LEU A 553 -3.15 16.50 -4.50
C LEU A 553 -3.22 15.92 -3.09
N ALA A 554 -2.08 15.54 -2.51
CA ALA A 554 -2.00 15.07 -1.13
C ALA A 554 -1.89 16.24 -0.16
N ALA A 555 -1.02 17.20 -0.47
CA ALA A 555 -0.83 18.41 0.31
C ALA A 555 -0.18 19.53 -0.52
N THR A 556 -0.32 20.76 -0.03
CA THR A 556 0.44 21.91 -0.51
C THR A 556 1.36 22.41 0.60
N VAL A 557 2.65 22.60 0.30
CA VAL A 557 3.60 23.21 1.24
C VAL A 557 3.86 24.64 0.81
N VAL A 558 3.64 25.59 1.72
CA VAL A 558 3.87 27.02 1.48
C VAL A 558 5.06 27.46 2.30
N GLU A 559 6.21 27.59 1.65
CA GLU A 559 7.43 28.09 2.26
C GLU A 559 7.46 29.62 2.18
N VAL A 560 7.66 30.28 3.32
CA VAL A 560 7.73 31.75 3.42
C VAL A 560 9.11 32.15 3.92
N HIS A 561 9.73 33.10 3.23
CA HIS A 561 11.00 33.71 3.64
C HIS A 561 10.77 35.14 4.10
N ASN A 562 11.44 35.55 5.17
CA ASN A 562 11.48 36.95 5.57
C ASN A 562 12.75 37.65 5.06
N THR A 563 12.75 38.98 5.06
CA THR A 563 13.91 39.79 4.60
C THR A 563 15.12 39.74 5.54
N TYR A 564 15.02 39.01 6.66
CA TYR A 564 16.04 38.85 7.70
C TYR A 564 16.75 37.50 7.63
N GLY A 565 16.37 36.63 6.69
CA GLY A 565 17.00 35.33 6.45
C GLY A 565 16.33 34.15 7.16
N ASP A 566 15.22 34.34 7.86
CA ASP A 566 14.45 33.22 8.41
C ASP A 566 13.56 32.59 7.33
N ARG A 567 13.27 31.29 7.50
CA ARG A 567 12.34 30.50 6.67
C ARG A 567 11.36 29.74 7.55
N HIS A 568 10.16 29.50 7.03
CA HIS A 568 9.18 28.62 7.66
C HIS A 568 8.28 28.00 6.59
N ALA A 569 8.00 26.70 6.71
CA ALA A 569 7.14 25.96 5.81
C ALA A 569 5.79 25.66 6.48
N TYR A 570 4.70 26.16 5.88
CA TYR A 570 3.34 25.84 6.30
C TYR A 570 2.84 24.63 5.52
N LEU A 571 2.34 23.62 6.21
CA LEU A 571 1.61 22.52 5.58
C LEU A 571 0.14 22.91 5.39
N VAL A 572 -0.38 22.66 4.19
CA VAL A 572 -1.78 22.80 3.84
C VAL A 572 -2.28 21.45 3.27
N PRO A 573 -2.82 20.55 4.12
CA PRO A 573 -3.35 19.27 3.66
C PRO A 573 -4.45 19.46 2.62
N ALA A 574 -4.55 18.59 1.63
CA ALA A 574 -5.60 18.70 0.61
C ALA A 574 -7.01 18.53 1.20
N ALA A 575 -7.15 17.74 2.26
CA ALA A 575 -8.42 17.55 2.97
C ALA A 575 -8.95 18.85 3.62
N ASP A 576 -8.05 19.79 3.94
CA ASP A 576 -8.40 21.06 4.58
C ASP A 576 -8.66 22.19 3.57
N GLN A 577 -8.51 21.89 2.26
CA GLN A 577 -8.75 22.85 1.18
C GLN A 577 -10.20 22.75 0.68
N ASP A 578 -10.85 23.90 0.50
CA ASP A 578 -12.13 23.96 -0.21
C ASP A 578 -11.95 23.74 -1.73
N ASP A 579 -13.06 23.70 -2.49
CA ASP A 579 -13.05 23.56 -3.96
C ASP A 579 -12.25 24.67 -4.69
N GLN A 580 -11.86 25.75 -4.00
CA GLN A 580 -11.06 26.86 -4.52
C GLN A 580 -9.59 26.80 -4.08
N GLY A 581 -9.17 25.75 -3.36
CA GLY A 581 -7.81 25.59 -2.83
C GLY A 581 -7.54 26.51 -1.62
N ARG A 582 -8.57 26.90 -0.88
CA ARG A 582 -8.47 27.77 0.29
C ARG A 582 -8.42 26.96 1.58
N ALA A 583 -7.47 27.29 2.45
CA ALA A 583 -7.30 26.66 3.77
C ALA A 583 -6.88 27.68 4.83
N ARG A 584 -7.03 27.28 6.10
CA ARG A 584 -6.62 28.07 7.27
C ARG A 584 -5.43 27.40 7.97
N THR A 585 -4.42 28.18 8.31
CA THR A 585 -3.26 27.72 9.09
C THR A 585 -2.90 28.75 10.16
N ASP A 586 -2.47 28.30 11.33
CA ASP A 586 -2.08 29.21 12.40
C ASP A 586 -0.74 29.89 12.08
N LYS A 587 -0.61 31.17 12.46
CA LYS A 587 0.60 31.93 12.15
C LYS A 587 1.74 31.56 13.09
N ALA A 588 2.74 30.86 12.58
CA ALA A 588 3.96 30.55 13.33
C ALA A 588 5.07 31.61 13.11
N MET A 589 5.22 32.17 11.90
CA MET A 589 6.41 32.95 11.52
C MET A 589 6.29 34.47 11.71
N TYR A 590 7.37 35.08 12.24
CA TYR A 590 7.57 36.53 12.31
C TYR A 590 8.05 37.09 10.95
N VAL A 591 7.10 37.53 10.12
CA VAL A 591 7.37 38.00 8.75
C VAL A 591 7.49 39.53 8.61
N SER A 592 7.15 40.32 9.64
CA SER A 592 7.18 41.79 9.59
C SER A 592 7.35 42.43 10.97
N PRO A 593 8.15 43.52 11.11
CA PRO A 593 8.34 44.25 12.38
C PRO A 593 7.06 44.78 13.06
N PHE A 594 5.98 44.83 12.29
CA PHE A 594 4.75 45.52 12.62
C PHE A 594 3.58 44.56 12.95
N HIS A 595 3.83 43.24 12.92
CA HIS A 595 2.84 42.21 13.26
C HIS A 595 3.49 41.15 14.17
N GLY A 596 2.88 40.84 15.32
CA GLY A 596 3.30 39.70 16.16
C GLY A 596 2.94 38.37 15.53
N THR A 597 3.18 37.26 16.23
CA THR A 597 2.78 35.90 15.79
C THR A 597 1.30 35.60 16.02
N ASP A 598 0.59 36.42 16.80
CA ASP A 598 -0.83 36.24 17.10
C ASP A 598 -1.73 36.32 15.84
N GLY A 599 -2.53 35.28 15.58
CA GLY A 599 -3.51 35.21 14.48
C GLY A 599 -3.40 33.94 13.63
N HIS A 600 -4.14 33.90 12.52
CA HIS A 600 -4.07 32.83 11.52
C HIS A 600 -3.93 33.40 10.12
N TYR A 601 -3.34 32.62 9.21
CA TYR A 601 -3.38 32.87 7.79
C TYR A 601 -4.56 32.14 7.16
N THR A 602 -5.22 32.81 6.23
CA THR A 602 -6.05 32.16 5.23
C THR A 602 -5.30 32.18 3.92
N MET A 603 -4.95 31.00 3.41
CA MET A 603 -4.18 30.81 2.19
C MET A 603 -5.08 30.25 1.10
N THR A 604 -5.00 30.81 -0.10
CA THR A 604 -5.63 30.28 -1.31
C THR A 604 -4.52 29.97 -2.31
N VAL A 605 -4.23 28.68 -2.48
CA VAL A 605 -3.10 28.16 -3.25
C VAL A 605 -3.54 27.02 -4.18
N PRO A 606 -4.55 27.24 -5.04
CA PRO A 606 -5.01 26.19 -5.95
C PRO A 606 -3.88 25.71 -6.86
N VAL A 607 -3.93 24.42 -7.20
CA VAL A 607 -3.06 23.85 -8.25
C VAL A 607 -3.22 24.67 -9.53
N PRO A 608 -2.13 25.12 -10.18
CA PRO A 608 -2.22 25.91 -11.40
C PRO A 608 -2.92 25.13 -12.52
N THR A 609 -3.95 25.72 -13.11
CA THR A 609 -4.70 25.13 -14.24
C THR A 609 -4.97 26.18 -15.30
N ASN A 610 -5.17 25.77 -16.56
CA ASN A 610 -5.52 26.67 -17.67
C ASN A 610 -4.56 27.86 -17.81
N ASP A 611 -3.25 27.61 -17.65
CA ASP A 611 -2.18 28.62 -17.69
C ASP A 611 -2.39 29.77 -16.69
N ARG A 612 -3.05 29.53 -15.56
CA ARG A 612 -3.24 30.52 -14.48
C ARG A 612 -2.57 30.09 -13.18
N LEU A 613 -1.84 31.03 -12.58
CA LEU A 613 -1.25 30.90 -11.25
C LEU A 613 -1.94 31.88 -10.30
N THR A 614 -2.40 31.41 -9.15
CA THR A 614 -3.01 32.25 -8.10
C THR A 614 -2.53 31.79 -6.74
N ILE A 615 -1.96 32.71 -5.98
CA ILE A 615 -1.52 32.53 -4.60
C ILE A 615 -2.04 33.74 -3.82
N VAL A 616 -2.84 33.53 -2.79
CA VAL A 616 -3.34 34.60 -1.91
C VAL A 616 -3.08 34.21 -0.47
N VAL A 617 -2.54 35.13 0.32
CA VAL A 617 -2.31 34.97 1.75
C VAL A 617 -2.94 36.16 2.48
N GLU A 618 -3.92 35.89 3.32
CA GLU A 618 -4.61 36.87 4.16
C GLU A 618 -4.26 36.66 5.62
N LEU A 619 -3.83 37.72 6.32
CA LEU A 619 -3.51 37.69 7.74
C LEU A 619 -4.69 38.20 8.58
N HIS A 620 -5.21 37.31 9.43
CA HIS A 620 -6.27 37.58 10.40
C HIS A 620 -5.70 37.59 11.83
N PRO A 621 -5.57 38.76 12.48
CA PRO A 621 -5.14 38.84 13.88
C PRO A 621 -6.18 38.22 14.83
N SER A 622 -5.73 37.81 16.02
CA SER A 622 -6.61 37.32 17.11
C SER A 622 -7.59 38.39 17.64
N GLU A 623 -7.24 39.67 17.53
CA GLU A 623 -8.13 40.80 17.87
C GLU A 623 -8.24 41.82 16.70
N GLY A 624 -9.45 41.99 16.15
CA GLY A 624 -9.84 42.99 15.13
C GLY A 624 -9.81 42.52 13.66
N ASP A 625 -10.30 43.36 12.74
CA ASP A 625 -10.40 43.04 11.29
C ASP A 625 -9.06 42.79 10.59
N ALA A 626 -9.09 41.97 9.52
CA ALA A 626 -7.97 41.61 8.65
C ALA A 626 -7.03 42.79 8.30
N ARG A 627 -5.74 42.65 8.63
CA ARG A 627 -4.77 43.76 8.60
C ARG A 627 -3.90 43.78 7.34
N PHE A 628 -3.74 42.66 6.65
CA PHE A 628 -2.83 42.54 5.51
C PHE A 628 -3.23 41.40 4.57
N SER A 629 -3.21 41.64 3.26
CA SER A 629 -3.33 40.60 2.22
C SER A 629 -2.21 40.74 1.20
N ALA A 630 -1.60 39.61 0.83
CA ALA A 630 -0.65 39.51 -0.26
C ALA A 630 -1.22 38.57 -1.32
N SER A 631 -1.16 38.96 -2.59
CA SER A 631 -1.59 38.12 -3.71
C SER A 631 -0.51 38.09 -4.78
N LEU A 632 -0.29 36.93 -5.38
CA LEU A 632 0.50 36.70 -6.58
C LEU A 632 -0.41 36.01 -7.58
N THR A 633 -0.72 36.70 -8.67
CA THR A 633 -1.58 36.17 -9.73
C THR A 633 -0.88 36.32 -11.07
N GLY A 634 -0.93 35.31 -11.94
CA GLY A 634 -0.30 35.41 -13.25
C GLY A 634 -0.88 34.48 -14.28
N ARG A 635 -0.44 34.70 -15.52
CA ARG A 635 -0.75 33.83 -16.65
C ARG A 635 0.53 33.35 -17.31
N ARG A 636 0.54 32.10 -17.73
CA ARG A 636 1.60 31.56 -18.57
C ARG A 636 1.35 31.98 -20.01
N ASP A 637 2.40 32.50 -20.63
CA ASP A 637 2.44 32.75 -22.07
C ASP A 637 3.40 31.71 -22.67
N PRO A 638 2.89 30.67 -23.34
CA PRO A 638 3.71 29.60 -23.89
C PRO A 638 4.65 30.08 -25.02
N ASP A 639 4.35 31.21 -25.66
CA ASP A 639 5.14 31.78 -26.75
C ASP A 639 6.15 32.84 -26.26
N SER A 640 6.10 33.21 -24.98
CA SER A 640 7.02 34.20 -24.40
C SER A 640 8.43 33.62 -24.27
N PRO A 641 9.47 34.30 -24.79
CA PRO A 641 10.84 33.83 -24.66
C PRO A 641 11.26 33.76 -23.19
N VAL A 642 11.69 32.58 -22.78
CA VAL A 642 12.24 32.31 -21.44
C VAL A 642 13.50 33.16 -21.23
N ARG A 643 13.45 34.12 -20.29
CA ARG A 643 14.55 35.04 -20.00
C ARG A 643 15.02 34.89 -18.54
N PRO A 644 15.75 33.81 -18.21
CA PRO A 644 16.11 33.48 -16.83
C PRO A 644 16.99 34.57 -16.18
N TRP A 645 17.81 35.27 -16.99
CA TRP A 645 18.61 36.43 -16.56
C TRP A 645 17.79 37.60 -16.00
N ARG A 646 16.48 37.67 -16.26
CA ARG A 646 15.59 38.70 -15.67
C ARG A 646 15.20 38.39 -14.22
N ALA A 647 15.45 37.19 -13.71
CA ALA A 647 15.11 36.79 -12.35
C ALA A 647 15.83 37.64 -11.29
N ALA A 648 17.17 37.81 -11.39
CA ALA A 648 17.95 38.55 -10.40
C ALA A 648 17.59 40.06 -10.31
N PRO A 649 17.46 40.82 -11.42
CA PRO A 649 17.01 42.21 -11.35
C PRO A 649 15.59 42.37 -10.79
N ALA A 650 14.67 41.47 -11.12
CA ALA A 650 13.29 41.49 -10.59
C ALA A 650 13.26 41.20 -9.08
N ALA A 651 14.04 40.22 -8.64
CA ALA A 651 14.24 39.83 -7.26
C ALA A 651 14.83 40.97 -6.40
N LEU A 652 15.85 41.66 -6.91
CA LEU A 652 16.43 42.85 -6.27
C LEU A 652 15.42 44.00 -6.17
N ARG A 653 14.65 44.26 -7.23
CA ARG A 653 13.62 45.30 -7.24
C ARG A 653 12.51 45.00 -6.23
N GLY A 654 12.06 43.75 -6.13
CA GLY A 654 11.08 43.30 -5.15
C GLY A 654 11.57 43.50 -3.71
N SER A 655 12.79 43.01 -3.41
CA SER A 655 13.43 43.19 -2.09
C SER A 655 13.57 44.67 -1.71
N LEU A 656 14.01 45.53 -2.63
CA LEU A 656 14.16 46.97 -2.40
C LEU A 656 12.81 47.65 -2.11
N LEU A 657 11.75 47.29 -2.84
CA LEU A 657 10.40 47.82 -2.60
C LEU A 657 9.84 47.38 -1.24
N ILE A 658 10.04 46.13 -0.85
CA ILE A 658 9.63 45.61 0.46
C ILE A 658 10.36 46.37 1.58
N ARG A 659 11.69 46.55 1.46
CA ARG A 659 12.50 47.32 2.41
C ARG A 659 12.10 48.79 2.48
N ALA A 660 11.92 49.45 1.32
CA ALA A 660 11.47 50.84 1.26
C ALA A 660 10.08 51.03 1.88
N HIS A 661 9.17 50.07 1.71
CA HIS A 661 7.87 50.07 2.37
C HIS A 661 8.01 49.92 3.90
N GLY A 662 8.88 49.02 4.38
CA GLY A 662 9.18 48.86 5.80
C GLY A 662 9.76 50.14 6.43
N ILE A 663 10.72 50.79 5.76
CA ILE A 663 11.31 52.06 6.20
C ILE A 663 10.25 53.17 6.26
N TRP A 664 9.37 53.27 5.26
CA TRP A 664 8.29 54.25 5.28
C TRP A 664 7.32 54.05 6.46
N LEU A 665 7.02 52.79 6.81
CA LEU A 665 6.18 52.48 7.98
C LEU A 665 6.87 52.85 9.30
N TRP A 666 8.18 52.59 9.41
CA TRP A 666 8.98 52.98 10.57
C TRP A 666 9.06 54.51 10.73
N LEU A 667 9.29 55.24 9.64
CA LEU A 667 9.29 56.72 9.63
C LEU A 667 7.95 57.32 10.06
N ARG A 668 6.83 56.58 9.91
CA ARG A 668 5.50 56.97 10.40
C ARG A 668 5.19 56.54 11.84
N ARG A 669 6.21 56.15 12.61
CA ARG A 669 6.13 55.79 14.05
C ARG A 669 5.19 54.61 14.33
N LEU A 670 5.05 53.66 13.41
CA LEU A 670 4.34 52.43 13.71
C LEU A 670 5.16 51.62 14.74
N PRO A 671 4.59 51.21 15.89
CA PRO A 671 5.35 50.55 16.94
C PRO A 671 5.91 49.22 16.46
N VAL A 672 7.22 49.04 16.64
CA VAL A 672 7.93 47.79 16.33
C VAL A 672 7.65 46.80 17.45
N ARG A 673 7.11 45.62 17.12
CA ARG A 673 6.93 44.56 18.12
C ARG A 673 8.27 43.82 18.31
N PRO A 674 8.70 43.52 19.54
CA PRO A 674 9.93 42.79 19.80
C PRO A 674 9.90 41.41 19.12
N ARG A 675 11.04 40.97 18.58
CA ARG A 675 11.21 39.69 17.89
C ARG A 675 11.18 38.54 18.92
N PRO A 676 10.22 37.60 18.86
CA PRO A 676 10.30 36.40 19.68
C PRO A 676 11.37 35.44 19.14
N THR A 677 11.97 34.62 20.01
CA THR A 677 12.79 33.47 19.60
C THR A 677 11.90 32.46 18.88
N HIS A 678 12.13 32.24 17.59
CA HIS A 678 11.33 31.36 16.73
C HIS A 678 12.12 30.10 16.38
N HIS A 679 11.55 28.92 16.62
CA HIS A 679 12.09 27.64 16.17
C HIS A 679 11.80 27.49 14.66
N GLN A 680 12.84 27.38 13.83
CA GLN A 680 12.66 27.24 12.38
C GLN A 680 12.27 25.79 12.04
N GLU A 681 10.97 25.50 12.01
CA GLU A 681 10.49 24.21 11.49
C GLU A 681 10.86 24.05 10.01
N GLY A 682 11.46 22.91 9.67
CA GLY A 682 11.90 22.58 8.31
C GLY A 682 13.27 23.13 7.91
N VAL A 683 14.06 23.69 8.83
CA VAL A 683 15.45 24.13 8.59
C VAL A 683 16.35 23.38 9.57
N ARG A 684 17.40 22.73 9.07
CA ARG A 684 18.49 22.19 9.91
C ARG A 684 19.70 23.11 9.86
#